data_AF-A0A4Y2KAX8-F1
#
_entry.id   AF-A0A4Y2KAX8-F1
#
_cell.length_a   1.000
_cell.length_b   1.000
_cell.length_c   1.000
_cell.angle_alpha   90.00
_cell.angle_beta   90.00
_cell.angle_gamma   90.00
#
_symmetry.space_group_name_H-M   'P 1'
#
loop_
_entity.id
_entity.type
_entity.pdbx_description
1 polymer ?
#
loop_
_entity_poly.entity_id
_entity_poly.type
_entity_poly.pdbx_seq_one_letter_code
_entity_poly.pdbx_strand_id
1 'polypeptide(L)'
;MTDLLGILVDKWQRRYSDKELDDILSQSYKELKLRKVSLTREMQFFVEIKILDLRFFHISTTRRSETGNSWEEIKKRIEMVVRYIRSIKTDYWDRDPDEKFILIAEFIAKNIHVLKFLLKSTYDRLPWEEIEFCLVIFIRCSKNPSEPNLVYNCVLNKKKMLLHLFNFSIVLSTQHDEFKNSNVILLSKSLNLPRDNVIDEITEKNSEFRELYDDYGKVRDFCSLEVIKSYAELIHISDDTEKRKHLLVSRVLQIMGEHLKNTLESPKLSTRTANALLSPLSFKTREIITNLRDALSHDDGLFIRAEIEKKTYLLKNLQTDISKIQVMITKMLYTMRIEAMKYFMKKIRLFQSFKDINEFYGPFQTSVHSHIEEIKKAGFNTSFKGDFQRLEELIFCLQKNLNDQTLSERILFLEIFDLLQEEKSGFEDLQHKLFLNSFVRSYVYDLSQKQSECGRYLIPALVDSSAGLEIPELPLEIIARVKKLVRELLLSVSSRIVPSRNLEVNDILWNISEFVNFQMGTVKWMDEFRETISENKIKINYTLSENLLTLKLSQLKEALTDFDLKDRTSIADFSAFEGNKELRAVTEMLVLDILGVLQKSCSLNQFFLDSDYLVLAGKNLRNHLAHGNTLIDVCLEESSAQILVNAKKLLTEVFSEDKKLDTVTKCDCVKLETTIEHDLRIISNQLKLFVALGEGNVKDAEECVSGGADVYGKDSNLWTCLHFAGKAPDCAALKWILRNDLDIDSKDRNDQTVLYIAAKFDNIQVVRYLVKQTHMSLDTMDANGKTPLHVAAENHSNEVVKYISNLSISAREKDCLG
;
A
#
# COMPACT_ATOMS: atom_id res chain seq x y z
N MET A 1 20.63 5.11 24.51
CA MET A 1 19.46 5.99 24.77
C MET A 1 18.22 5.18 25.18
N THR A 2 17.99 4.01 24.57
CA THR A 2 16.95 3.05 24.98
C THR A 2 17.08 2.55 26.43
N ASP A 3 18.29 2.37 26.95
CA ASP A 3 18.49 2.00 28.37
C ASP A 3 17.92 3.06 29.33
N LEU A 4 18.05 4.35 28.99
CA LEU A 4 17.48 5.44 29.79
C LEU A 4 15.94 5.42 29.71
N LEU A 5 15.38 5.23 28.52
CA LEU A 5 13.93 5.10 28.33
C LEU A 5 13.38 3.89 29.09
N GLY A 6 14.07 2.75 29.03
CA GLY A 6 13.76 1.55 29.80
C GLY A 6 13.77 1.81 31.31
N ILE A 7 14.81 2.45 31.82
CA ILE A 7 14.90 2.84 33.24
C ILE A 7 13.76 3.79 33.64
N LEU A 8 13.37 4.72 32.77
CA LEU A 8 12.28 5.67 33.04
C LEU A 8 10.92 4.96 33.07
N VAL A 9 10.62 4.14 32.06
CA VAL A 9 9.37 3.38 32.00
C VAL A 9 9.26 2.39 33.15
N ASP A 10 10.34 1.68 33.49
CA ASP A 10 10.35 0.77 34.64
C ASP A 10 10.14 1.51 35.97
N LYS A 11 10.65 2.74 36.10
CA LYS A 11 10.37 3.60 37.27
C LYS A 11 8.91 4.09 37.29
N TRP A 12 8.33 4.37 36.13
CA TRP A 12 6.92 4.77 36.01
C TRP A 12 5.98 3.63 36.33
N GLN A 13 6.30 2.40 35.91
CA GLN A 13 5.50 1.21 36.22
C GLN A 13 5.40 0.93 37.72
N ARG A 14 6.35 1.42 38.54
CA ARG A 14 6.26 1.37 40.02
C ARG A 14 5.30 2.40 40.62
N ARG A 15 4.85 3.38 39.84
CA ARG A 15 4.05 4.54 40.30
C ARG A 15 2.66 4.60 39.70
N TYR A 16 2.47 4.10 38.49
CA TYR A 16 1.22 4.14 37.74
C TYR A 16 0.64 2.73 37.60
N SER A 17 -0.68 2.63 37.56
CA SER A 17 -1.35 1.40 37.11
C SER A 17 -1.06 1.14 35.63
N ASP A 18 -1.21 -0.10 35.17
CA ASP A 18 -0.98 -0.46 33.76
C ASP A 18 -1.81 0.39 32.79
N LYS A 19 -3.05 0.72 33.18
CA LYS A 19 -3.93 1.59 32.39
C LYS A 19 -3.43 3.04 32.33
N GLU A 20 -3.02 3.62 33.45
CA GLU A 20 -2.47 4.98 33.47
C GLU A 20 -1.16 5.07 32.69
N LEU A 21 -0.32 4.04 32.80
CA LEU A 21 0.92 3.95 32.04
C LEU A 21 0.66 3.86 30.54
N ASP A 22 -0.32 3.06 30.12
CA ASP A 22 -0.76 2.94 28.74
C ASP A 22 -1.26 4.29 28.18
N ASP A 23 -2.17 4.96 28.90
CA ASP A 23 -2.70 6.27 28.50
C ASP A 23 -1.56 7.31 28.35
N ILE A 24 -0.64 7.38 29.31
CA ILE A 24 0.51 8.31 29.27
C ILE A 24 1.43 8.01 28.09
N LEU A 25 1.81 6.74 27.89
CA LEU A 25 2.72 6.35 26.81
C LEU A 25 2.09 6.60 25.43
N SER A 26 0.84 6.18 25.25
CA SER A 26 0.09 6.34 24.00
C SER A 26 -0.08 7.81 23.63
N GLN A 27 -0.52 8.64 24.58
CA GLN A 27 -0.70 10.07 24.35
C GLN A 27 0.63 10.76 24.06
N SER A 28 1.67 10.52 24.89
CA SER A 28 2.97 11.15 24.71
C SER A 28 3.61 10.79 23.36
N TYR A 29 3.51 9.53 22.97
CA TYR A 29 4.04 9.05 21.69
C TYR A 29 3.31 9.68 20.50
N LYS A 30 1.97 9.76 20.56
CA LYS A 30 1.15 10.43 19.55
C LYS A 30 1.51 11.92 19.45
N GLU A 31 1.63 12.63 20.56
CA GLU A 31 1.99 14.06 20.56
C GLU A 31 3.38 14.30 19.93
N LEU A 32 4.38 13.47 20.23
CA LEU A 32 5.71 13.57 19.61
C LEU A 32 5.64 13.38 18.09
N LYS A 33 4.82 12.42 17.61
CA LYS A 33 4.57 12.24 16.16
C LYS A 33 3.86 13.43 15.53
N LEU A 34 2.86 14.00 16.20
CA LEU A 34 2.14 15.20 15.73
C LEU A 34 3.03 16.44 15.66
N ARG A 35 4.00 16.56 16.59
CA ARG A 35 5.02 17.62 16.58
C ARG A 35 6.19 17.33 15.64
N LYS A 36 6.19 16.16 14.98
CA LYS A 36 7.24 15.69 14.07
C LYS A 36 8.64 15.68 14.68
N VAL A 37 8.73 15.33 15.96
CA VAL A 37 10.01 15.10 16.62
C VAL A 37 10.62 13.82 16.06
N SER A 38 11.91 13.87 15.68
CA SER A 38 12.60 12.70 15.13
C SER A 38 12.81 11.64 16.21
N LEU A 39 12.09 10.52 16.11
CA LEU A 39 12.24 9.36 16.98
C LEU A 39 13.06 8.29 16.27
N THR A 40 14.13 7.81 16.92
CA THR A 40 14.89 6.66 16.42
C THR A 40 13.99 5.42 16.32
N ARG A 41 14.26 4.51 15.37
CA ARG A 41 13.49 3.26 15.23
C ARG A 41 13.51 2.46 16.54
N GLU A 42 14.64 2.50 17.25
CA GLU A 42 14.83 1.92 18.57
C GLU A 42 13.77 2.37 19.58
N MET A 43 13.53 3.69 19.63
CA MET A 43 12.59 4.29 20.58
C MET A 43 11.15 4.01 20.20
N GLN A 44 10.85 4.08 18.90
CA GLN A 44 9.51 3.75 18.38
C GLN A 44 9.16 2.32 18.76
N PHE A 45 9.97 1.36 18.33
CA PHE A 45 9.78 -0.07 18.60
C PHE A 45 9.67 -0.40 20.09
N PHE A 46 10.47 0.24 20.95
CA PHE A 46 10.38 0.06 22.40
C PHE A 46 9.00 0.49 22.95
N VAL A 47 8.51 1.65 22.54
CA VAL A 47 7.19 2.15 22.95
C VAL A 47 6.09 1.22 22.45
N GLU A 48 6.19 0.75 21.19
CA GLU A 48 5.20 -0.18 20.62
C GLU A 48 5.11 -1.48 21.42
N ILE A 49 6.25 -2.09 21.76
CA ILE A 49 6.30 -3.32 22.57
C ILE A 49 5.65 -3.07 23.92
N LYS A 50 5.96 -1.95 24.59
CA LYS A 50 5.41 -1.66 25.92
C LYS A 50 3.91 -1.42 25.89
N ILE A 51 3.39 -0.70 24.89
CA ILE A 51 1.93 -0.50 24.77
C ILE A 51 1.25 -1.83 24.45
N LEU A 52 1.81 -2.65 23.55
CA LEU A 52 1.28 -3.98 23.27
C LEU A 52 1.32 -4.87 24.51
N ASP A 53 2.39 -4.87 25.30
CA ASP A 53 2.49 -5.61 26.57
C ASP A 53 1.34 -5.26 27.53
N LEU A 54 1.08 -3.96 27.71
CA LEU A 54 0.02 -3.46 28.59
C LEU A 54 -1.38 -3.84 28.09
N ARG A 55 -1.55 -4.00 26.77
CA ARG A 55 -2.84 -4.28 26.13
C ARG A 55 -3.06 -5.73 25.71
N PHE A 56 -2.03 -6.58 25.80
CA PHE A 56 -2.08 -7.92 25.23
C PHE A 56 -3.14 -8.80 25.92
N PHE A 57 -3.26 -8.69 27.24
CA PHE A 57 -4.29 -9.36 28.02
C PHE A 57 -5.08 -8.38 28.88
N HIS A 58 -6.36 -8.69 29.05
CA HIS A 58 -7.14 -8.11 30.13
C HIS A 58 -7.98 -9.19 30.85
N ILE A 59 -8.33 -8.91 32.11
CA ILE A 59 -9.14 -9.81 32.93
C ILE A 59 -10.60 -9.70 32.47
N SER A 60 -11.23 -10.85 32.18
CA SER A 60 -12.63 -10.89 31.79
C SER A 60 -13.54 -10.50 32.96
N THR A 61 -14.04 -9.26 32.97
CA THR A 61 -15.12 -8.89 33.89
C THR A 61 -16.45 -9.35 33.32
N THR A 62 -17.17 -10.21 34.05
CA THR A 62 -18.44 -10.87 33.66
C THR A 62 -19.63 -9.94 33.40
N ARG A 63 -19.45 -8.63 33.40
CA ARG A 63 -20.48 -7.69 32.95
C ARG A 63 -20.22 -7.41 31.48
N ARG A 64 -21.20 -7.70 30.61
CA ARG A 64 -21.30 -7.08 29.28
C ARG A 64 -21.22 -5.57 29.51
N SER A 65 -20.01 -5.02 29.46
CA SER A 65 -19.80 -3.59 29.60
C SER A 65 -20.56 -2.96 28.46
N GLU A 66 -21.46 -2.03 28.76
CA GLU A 66 -22.04 -1.12 27.79
C GLU A 66 -20.90 -0.61 26.91
N THR A 67 -20.80 -1.13 25.68
CA THR A 67 -19.66 -0.87 24.77
C THR A 67 -19.66 0.57 24.26
N GLY A 68 -20.61 1.39 24.71
CA GLY A 68 -20.85 2.75 24.26
C GLY A 68 -21.64 2.80 22.95
N ASN A 69 -22.28 1.72 22.51
CA ASN A 69 -22.95 1.66 21.20
C ASN A 69 -24.41 2.13 21.31
N SER A 70 -24.64 3.35 21.81
CA SER A 70 -25.95 3.97 21.74
C SER A 70 -26.17 4.63 20.39
N TRP A 71 -27.44 4.91 20.06
CA TRP A 71 -27.75 5.69 18.87
C TRP A 71 -27.18 7.11 18.98
N GLU A 72 -27.13 7.69 20.17
CA GLU A 72 -26.58 9.02 20.43
C GLU A 72 -25.08 9.09 20.09
N GLU A 73 -24.31 8.05 20.45
CA GLU A 73 -22.89 7.95 20.10
C GLU A 73 -22.68 7.79 18.59
N ILE A 74 -23.48 6.94 17.94
CA ILE A 74 -23.46 6.78 16.48
C ILE A 74 -23.80 8.10 15.78
N LYS A 75 -24.85 8.78 16.25
CA LYS A 75 -25.29 10.07 15.72
C LYS A 75 -24.19 11.11 15.86
N LYS A 76 -23.60 11.24 17.05
CA LYS A 76 -22.51 12.18 17.28
C LYS A 76 -21.31 11.89 16.37
N ARG A 77 -20.96 10.62 16.17
CA ARG A 77 -19.92 10.20 15.23
C ARG A 77 -20.24 10.60 13.79
N ILE A 78 -21.49 10.43 13.33
CA ILE A 78 -21.93 10.89 12.01
C ILE A 78 -21.80 12.41 11.89
N GLU A 79 -22.28 13.16 12.88
CA GLU A 79 -22.18 14.63 12.91
C GLU A 79 -20.71 15.09 12.82
N MET A 80 -19.80 14.42 13.53
CA MET A 80 -18.37 14.68 13.47
C MET A 80 -17.80 14.42 12.07
N VAL A 81 -18.07 13.25 11.46
CA VAL A 81 -17.62 12.92 10.10
C VAL A 81 -18.10 13.97 9.09
N VAL A 82 -19.39 14.31 9.13
CA VAL A 82 -19.98 15.31 8.22
C VAL A 82 -19.34 16.69 8.44
N ARG A 83 -19.12 17.11 9.68
CA ARG A 83 -18.47 18.38 10.02
C ARG A 83 -17.06 18.46 9.46
N TYR A 84 -16.24 17.43 9.69
CA TYR A 84 -14.85 17.43 9.23
C TYR A 84 -14.73 17.30 7.71
N ILE A 85 -15.63 16.57 7.03
CA ILE A 85 -15.69 16.57 5.57
C ILE A 85 -15.97 17.98 5.01
N ARG A 86 -16.91 18.71 5.62
CA ARG A 86 -17.21 20.10 5.20
C ARG A 86 -16.03 21.03 5.46
N SER A 87 -15.37 20.89 6.61
CA SER A 87 -14.18 21.68 6.96
C SER A 87 -13.02 21.42 6.00
N ILE A 88 -12.66 20.15 5.76
CA ILE A 88 -11.52 19.83 4.88
C ILE A 88 -11.77 20.26 3.44
N LYS A 89 -13.01 20.16 2.93
CA LYS A 89 -13.37 20.69 1.62
C LYS A 89 -13.22 22.21 1.55
N THR A 90 -13.66 22.93 2.58
CA THR A 90 -13.60 24.40 2.60
C THR A 90 -12.17 24.90 2.74
N ASP A 91 -11.39 24.31 3.66
CA ASP A 91 -10.03 24.75 3.97
C ASP A 91 -9.02 24.39 2.86
N TYR A 92 -9.23 23.28 2.14
CA TYR A 92 -8.25 22.68 1.20
C TYR A 92 -8.71 22.58 -0.26
N TRP A 93 -9.79 23.25 -0.65
CA TRP A 93 -10.17 23.30 -2.07
C TRP A 93 -9.01 23.84 -2.94
N ASP A 94 -8.45 24.97 -2.54
CA ASP A 94 -7.37 25.68 -3.25
C ASP A 94 -6.00 25.57 -2.56
N ARG A 95 -5.88 24.81 -1.46
CA ARG A 95 -4.62 24.57 -0.75
C ARG A 95 -4.17 23.12 -0.88
N ASP A 96 -2.88 22.89 -0.98
CA ASP A 96 -2.34 21.53 -1.04
C ASP A 96 -2.50 20.80 0.30
N PRO A 97 -2.62 19.46 0.29
CA PRO A 97 -2.71 18.69 1.52
C PRO A 97 -1.47 18.91 2.40
N ASP A 98 -1.68 19.36 3.62
CA ASP A 98 -0.66 19.47 4.67
C ASP A 98 -0.92 18.44 5.78
N GLU A 99 -0.18 18.51 6.88
CA GLU A 99 -0.32 17.59 8.00
C GLU A 99 -1.72 17.65 8.66
N LYS A 100 -2.33 18.84 8.71
CA LYS A 100 -3.68 19.03 9.23
C LYS A 100 -4.70 18.35 8.31
N PHE A 101 -4.54 18.46 6.99
CA PHE A 101 -5.36 17.70 6.04
C PHE A 101 -5.27 16.19 6.31
N ILE A 102 -4.05 15.66 6.44
CA ILE A 102 -3.83 14.21 6.62
C ILE A 102 -4.45 13.71 7.92
N LEU A 103 -4.29 14.44 9.02
CA LEU A 103 -4.90 14.09 10.31
C LEU A 103 -6.43 14.06 10.21
N ILE A 104 -7.06 15.07 9.58
CA ILE A 104 -8.52 15.11 9.40
C ILE A 104 -8.99 13.98 8.47
N ALA A 105 -8.26 13.71 7.39
CA ALA A 105 -8.58 12.63 6.46
C ALA A 105 -8.51 11.26 7.15
N GLU A 106 -7.47 10.98 7.93
CA GLU A 106 -7.38 9.76 8.73
C GLU A 106 -8.51 9.65 9.74
N PHE A 107 -8.84 10.76 10.41
CA PHE A 107 -9.95 10.81 11.34
C PHE A 107 -11.27 10.46 10.67
N ILE A 108 -11.54 11.03 9.49
CA ILE A 108 -12.73 10.70 8.70
C ILE A 108 -12.72 9.21 8.32
N ALA A 109 -11.60 8.69 7.82
CA ALA A 109 -11.49 7.29 7.39
C ALA A 109 -11.73 6.31 8.55
N LYS A 110 -11.10 6.55 9.72
CA LYS A 110 -11.31 5.74 10.94
C LYS A 110 -12.77 5.74 11.39
N ASN A 111 -13.43 6.90 11.34
CA ASN A 111 -14.83 7.00 11.74
C ASN A 111 -15.77 6.37 10.71
N ILE A 112 -15.49 6.47 9.41
CA ILE A 112 -16.23 5.75 8.36
C ILE A 112 -16.09 4.24 8.56
N HIS A 113 -14.88 3.75 8.90
CA HIS A 113 -14.65 2.33 9.19
C HIS A 113 -15.49 1.82 10.37
N VAL A 114 -15.55 2.59 11.45
CA VAL A 114 -16.40 2.26 12.60
C VAL A 114 -17.88 2.32 12.22
N LEU A 115 -18.31 3.37 11.51
CA LEU A 115 -19.71 3.55 11.12
C LEU A 115 -20.21 2.47 10.17
N LYS A 116 -19.44 2.06 9.15
CA LYS A 116 -19.86 0.99 8.25
C LYS A 116 -20.05 -0.34 8.98
N PHE A 117 -19.24 -0.60 10.01
CA PHE A 117 -19.41 -1.77 10.88
C PHE A 117 -20.68 -1.67 11.74
N LEU A 118 -21.02 -0.47 12.24
CA LEU A 118 -22.21 -0.24 13.07
C LEU A 118 -23.52 -0.14 12.26
N LEU A 119 -23.43 0.24 10.98
CA LEU A 119 -24.54 0.54 10.09
C LEU A 119 -24.58 -0.39 8.87
N LYS A 120 -24.24 -1.67 9.04
CA LYS A 120 -24.26 -2.66 7.95
C LYS A 120 -25.58 -2.75 7.20
N SER A 121 -26.69 -2.43 7.87
CA SER A 121 -28.03 -2.40 7.28
C SER A 121 -28.23 -1.27 6.27
N THR A 122 -27.22 -0.43 6.01
CA THR A 122 -27.29 0.74 5.12
C THR A 122 -26.39 0.60 3.88
N TYR A 123 -25.77 -0.57 3.68
CA TYR A 123 -24.94 -0.85 2.50
C TYR A 123 -25.74 -0.80 1.19
N ASP A 124 -27.07 -0.87 1.24
CA ASP A 124 -28.00 -0.67 0.13
C ASP A 124 -28.23 0.82 -0.22
N ARG A 125 -27.67 1.76 0.56
CA ARG A 125 -27.93 3.21 0.42
C ARG A 125 -26.67 4.05 0.35
N LEU A 126 -25.59 3.60 0.98
CA LEU A 126 -24.35 4.35 1.13
C LEU A 126 -23.16 3.54 0.60
N PRO A 127 -22.26 4.16 -0.20
CA PRO A 127 -21.09 3.50 -0.78
C PRO A 127 -19.93 3.45 0.24
N TRP A 128 -20.14 2.72 1.35
CA TRP A 128 -19.23 2.70 2.50
C TRP A 128 -17.81 2.22 2.15
N GLU A 129 -17.70 1.10 1.42
CA GLU A 129 -16.40 0.52 1.06
C GLU A 129 -15.67 1.42 0.06
N GLU A 130 -16.40 2.00 -0.89
CA GLU A 130 -15.83 2.83 -1.96
C GLU A 130 -15.25 4.12 -1.40
N ILE A 131 -16.00 4.81 -0.52
CA ILE A 131 -15.55 6.09 0.02
C ILE A 131 -14.37 5.91 0.99
N GLU A 132 -14.40 4.89 1.84
CA GLU A 132 -13.31 4.59 2.75
C GLU A 132 -12.05 4.22 1.96
N PHE A 133 -12.18 3.29 1.01
CA PHE A 133 -11.04 2.83 0.22
C PHE A 133 -10.40 3.96 -0.57
N CYS A 134 -11.18 4.76 -1.29
CA CYS A 134 -10.65 5.90 -2.05
C CYS A 134 -9.94 6.91 -1.14
N LEU A 135 -10.51 7.21 0.03
CA LEU A 135 -9.88 8.11 1.01
C LEU A 135 -8.57 7.54 1.56
N VAL A 136 -8.56 6.24 1.91
CA VAL A 136 -7.38 5.55 2.44
C VAL A 136 -6.25 5.51 1.41
N ILE A 137 -6.55 5.22 0.15
CA ILE A 137 -5.56 5.27 -0.93
C ILE A 137 -5.05 6.70 -1.11
N PHE A 138 -5.91 7.71 -1.06
CA PHE A 138 -5.50 9.11 -1.14
C PHE A 138 -4.54 9.49 0.01
N ILE A 139 -4.84 9.09 1.25
CA ILE A 139 -3.97 9.32 2.42
C ILE A 139 -2.64 8.60 2.23
N ARG A 140 -2.64 7.33 1.84
CA ARG A 140 -1.44 6.53 1.59
C ARG A 140 -0.49 7.24 0.63
N CYS A 141 -1.02 7.67 -0.52
CA CYS A 141 -0.24 8.36 -1.52
C CYS A 141 0.29 9.69 -0.97
N SER A 142 -0.52 10.42 -0.20
CA SER A 142 -0.12 11.73 0.34
C SER A 142 0.99 11.64 1.39
N LYS A 143 1.04 10.55 2.17
CA LYS A 143 2.12 10.28 3.13
C LYS A 143 3.42 9.85 2.48
N ASN A 144 3.35 9.09 1.37
CA ASN A 144 4.50 8.50 0.69
C ASN A 144 4.67 9.04 -0.73
N PRO A 145 4.97 10.34 -0.93
CA PRO A 145 5.04 10.93 -2.27
C PRO A 145 6.17 10.32 -3.12
N SER A 146 7.17 9.66 -2.51
CA SER A 146 8.33 9.05 -3.18
C SER A 146 8.03 7.74 -3.91
N GLU A 147 6.88 7.10 -3.65
CA GLU A 147 6.41 5.90 -4.36
C GLU A 147 5.16 6.23 -5.19
N PRO A 148 5.28 7.08 -6.23
CA PRO A 148 4.12 7.49 -7.00
C PRO A 148 3.57 6.32 -7.83
N ASN A 149 2.26 6.13 -7.81
CA ASN A 149 1.60 5.15 -8.64
C ASN A 149 0.69 5.84 -9.66
N LEU A 150 1.06 5.71 -10.94
CA LEU A 150 0.35 6.37 -12.04
C LEU A 150 -1.14 6.01 -12.10
N VAL A 151 -1.51 4.78 -11.76
CA VAL A 151 -2.90 4.29 -11.84
C VAL A 151 -3.78 5.03 -10.84
N TYR A 152 -3.31 5.18 -9.61
CA TYR A 152 -4.09 5.90 -8.59
C TYR A 152 -4.10 7.39 -8.86
N ASN A 153 -2.94 7.98 -9.16
CA ASN A 153 -2.77 9.42 -9.32
C ASN A 153 -3.62 9.99 -10.47
N CYS A 154 -3.83 9.20 -11.53
CA CYS A 154 -4.70 9.60 -12.64
C CYS A 154 -6.20 9.55 -12.31
N VAL A 155 -6.59 8.78 -11.31
CA VAL A 155 -7.99 8.50 -10.98
C VAL A 155 -8.44 9.35 -9.79
N LEU A 156 -7.66 9.39 -8.71
CA LEU A 156 -7.99 10.04 -7.45
C LEU A 156 -7.08 11.25 -7.20
N ASN A 157 -7.52 12.44 -7.63
CA ASN A 157 -6.88 13.71 -7.24
C ASN A 157 -7.61 14.35 -6.03
N LYS A 158 -6.99 15.37 -5.43
CA LYS A 158 -7.50 16.06 -4.24
C LYS A 158 -8.93 16.57 -4.41
N LYS A 159 -9.22 17.29 -5.49
CA LYS A 159 -10.56 17.88 -5.72
C LYS A 159 -11.63 16.82 -5.92
N LYS A 160 -11.31 15.74 -6.65
CA LYS A 160 -12.20 14.58 -6.80
C LYS A 160 -12.48 13.93 -5.46
N MET A 161 -11.45 13.66 -4.65
CA MET A 161 -11.63 13.06 -3.32
C MET A 161 -12.48 13.96 -2.40
N LEU A 162 -12.24 15.28 -2.40
CA LEU A 162 -13.06 16.23 -1.65
C LEU A 162 -14.52 16.28 -2.13
N LEU A 163 -14.76 16.13 -3.43
CA LEU A 163 -16.11 16.07 -4.00
C LEU A 163 -16.83 14.77 -3.60
N HIS A 164 -16.16 13.62 -3.74
CA HIS A 164 -16.67 12.31 -3.33
C HIS A 164 -17.04 12.30 -1.85
N LEU A 165 -16.16 12.80 -0.97
CA LEU A 165 -16.46 12.94 0.46
C LEU A 165 -17.65 13.84 0.71
N PHE A 166 -17.71 14.99 0.03
CA PHE A 166 -18.81 15.94 0.23
C PHE A 166 -20.16 15.34 -0.17
N ASN A 167 -20.24 14.68 -1.33
CA ASN A 167 -21.46 14.01 -1.79
C ASN A 167 -21.85 12.91 -0.80
N PHE A 168 -20.89 12.10 -0.36
CA PHE A 168 -21.10 11.10 0.69
C PHE A 168 -21.65 11.73 1.98
N SER A 169 -21.09 12.86 2.42
CA SER A 169 -21.54 13.55 3.64
C SER A 169 -22.95 14.11 3.56
N ILE A 170 -23.40 14.52 2.36
CA ILE A 170 -24.78 14.98 2.15
C ILE A 170 -25.73 13.80 2.37
N VAL A 171 -25.49 12.67 1.71
CA VAL A 171 -26.37 11.49 1.81
C VAL A 171 -26.32 10.88 3.20
N LEU A 172 -25.14 10.81 3.82
CA LEU A 172 -25.00 10.36 5.20
C LEU A 172 -25.79 11.27 6.16
N SER A 173 -25.71 12.59 5.96
CA SER A 173 -26.45 13.57 6.76
C SER A 173 -27.96 13.51 6.53
N THR A 174 -28.47 13.16 5.36
CA THR A 174 -29.93 13.03 5.14
C THR A 174 -30.46 11.71 5.68
N GLN A 175 -29.72 10.62 5.49
CA GLN A 175 -30.12 9.27 5.93
C GLN A 175 -30.14 9.14 7.45
N HIS A 176 -29.24 9.82 8.18
CA HIS A 176 -29.15 9.59 9.62
C HIS A 176 -30.39 10.03 10.43
N ASP A 177 -31.20 10.96 9.91
CA ASP A 177 -32.47 11.36 10.54
C ASP A 177 -33.52 10.23 10.49
N GLU A 178 -33.46 9.36 9.48
CA GLU A 178 -34.35 8.19 9.36
C GLU A 178 -34.08 7.12 10.43
N PHE A 179 -32.87 7.10 11.00
CA PHE A 179 -32.46 6.11 11.98
C PHE A 179 -32.77 6.50 13.42
N LYS A 180 -33.39 7.67 13.64
CA LYS A 180 -33.76 8.15 14.97
C LYS A 180 -34.62 7.11 15.71
N ASN A 181 -34.17 6.68 16.88
CA ASN A 181 -34.78 5.62 17.72
C ASN A 181 -34.69 4.19 17.14
N SER A 182 -33.85 3.96 16.13
CA SER A 182 -33.60 2.60 15.61
C SER A 182 -32.81 1.76 16.60
N ASN A 183 -33.06 0.45 16.61
CA ASN A 183 -32.29 -0.48 17.42
C ASN A 183 -30.90 -0.68 16.82
N VAL A 184 -29.85 -0.29 17.54
CA VAL A 184 -28.44 -0.40 17.10
C VAL A 184 -28.06 -1.82 16.70
N ILE A 185 -28.64 -2.85 17.34
CA ILE A 185 -28.40 -4.25 16.96
C ILE A 185 -28.95 -4.53 15.56
N LEU A 186 -30.11 -3.98 15.20
CA LEU A 186 -30.68 -4.13 13.86
C LEU A 186 -29.83 -3.40 12.81
N LEU A 187 -29.30 -2.22 13.14
CA LEU A 187 -28.42 -1.47 12.24
C LEU A 187 -27.13 -2.22 11.93
N SER A 188 -26.60 -2.99 12.88
CA SER A 188 -25.38 -3.78 12.72
C SER A 188 -25.55 -5.08 11.90
N LYS A 189 -26.77 -5.41 11.45
CA LYS A 189 -27.02 -6.64 10.69
C LYS A 189 -26.62 -6.46 9.23
N SER A 190 -25.79 -7.39 8.75
CA SER A 190 -25.39 -7.51 7.34
C SER A 190 -26.57 -7.72 6.41
N LEU A 191 -26.52 -7.08 5.24
CA LEU A 191 -27.43 -7.32 4.14
C LEU A 191 -26.88 -8.43 3.24
N ASN A 192 -27.74 -9.36 2.83
CA ASN A 192 -27.40 -10.39 1.86
C ASN A 192 -28.04 -10.06 0.50
N LEU A 193 -27.54 -9.01 -0.15
CA LEU A 193 -28.03 -8.54 -1.45
C LEU A 193 -26.92 -8.64 -2.51
N PRO A 194 -27.26 -8.89 -3.79
CA PRO A 194 -26.29 -8.83 -4.89
C PRO A 194 -25.74 -7.41 -5.02
N ARG A 195 -24.40 -7.28 -4.99
CA ARG A 195 -23.73 -5.97 -4.99
C ARG A 195 -24.06 -5.13 -6.23
N ASP A 196 -24.08 -5.73 -7.42
CA ASP A 196 -24.30 -4.97 -8.66
C ASP A 196 -25.68 -4.29 -8.67
N ASN A 197 -26.73 -4.98 -8.21
CA ASN A 197 -28.07 -4.39 -8.05
C ASN A 197 -28.07 -3.22 -7.05
N VAL A 198 -27.33 -3.36 -5.96
CA VAL A 198 -27.21 -2.31 -4.94
C VAL A 198 -26.53 -1.06 -5.50
N ILE A 199 -25.47 -1.22 -6.31
CA ILE A 199 -24.83 -0.08 -6.98
C ILE A 199 -25.81 0.62 -7.91
N ASP A 200 -26.56 -0.13 -8.71
CA ASP A 200 -27.53 0.42 -9.64
C ASP A 200 -28.59 1.23 -8.89
N GLU A 201 -29.15 0.69 -7.80
CA GLU A 201 -30.11 1.40 -6.95
C GLU A 201 -29.53 2.66 -6.29
N ILE A 202 -28.30 2.58 -5.77
CA ILE A 202 -27.62 3.74 -5.14
C ILE A 202 -27.39 4.84 -6.18
N THR A 203 -26.90 4.48 -7.37
CA THR A 203 -26.56 5.46 -8.42
C THR A 203 -27.77 5.98 -9.18
N GLU A 204 -28.90 5.26 -9.17
CA GLU A 204 -30.18 5.77 -9.66
C GLU A 204 -30.73 6.86 -8.73
N LYS A 205 -30.64 6.64 -7.40
CA LYS A 205 -31.08 7.61 -6.40
C LYS A 205 -30.12 8.80 -6.22
N ASN A 206 -28.81 8.55 -6.32
CA ASN A 206 -27.76 9.54 -6.11
C ASN A 206 -26.72 9.43 -7.24
N SER A 207 -27.02 10.09 -8.36
CA SER A 207 -26.20 10.01 -9.59
C SER A 207 -24.74 10.45 -9.40
N GLU A 208 -24.46 11.27 -8.39
CA GLU A 208 -23.14 11.74 -8.03
C GLU A 208 -22.18 10.62 -7.60
N PHE A 209 -22.71 9.48 -7.12
CA PHE A 209 -21.87 8.33 -6.74
C PHE A 209 -21.39 7.51 -7.93
N ARG A 210 -21.91 7.72 -9.15
CA ARG A 210 -21.47 6.98 -10.33
C ARG A 210 -19.97 7.16 -10.58
N GLU A 211 -19.48 8.40 -10.48
CA GLU A 211 -18.06 8.67 -10.64
C GLU A 211 -17.22 8.04 -9.51
N LEU A 212 -17.72 8.00 -8.27
CA LEU A 212 -17.05 7.32 -7.16
C LEU A 212 -16.89 5.83 -7.42
N TYR A 213 -17.94 5.14 -7.87
CA TYR A 213 -17.87 3.70 -8.20
C TYR A 213 -16.93 3.43 -9.38
N ASP A 214 -16.91 4.30 -10.39
CA ASP A 214 -16.00 4.18 -11.54
C ASP A 214 -14.54 4.40 -11.13
N ASP A 215 -14.26 5.43 -10.32
CA ASP A 215 -12.93 5.72 -9.81
C ASP A 215 -12.46 4.59 -8.88
N TYR A 216 -13.33 4.14 -7.98
CA TYR A 216 -13.09 2.99 -7.10
C TYR A 216 -12.71 1.73 -7.88
N GLY A 217 -13.51 1.36 -8.89
CA GLY A 217 -13.30 0.14 -9.67
C GLY A 217 -11.92 0.07 -10.35
N LYS A 218 -11.43 1.21 -10.86
CA LYS A 218 -10.11 1.31 -11.51
C LYS A 218 -8.96 1.10 -10.52
N VAL A 219 -9.06 1.71 -9.34
CA VAL A 219 -8.00 1.68 -8.30
C VAL A 219 -8.02 0.36 -7.55
N ARG A 220 -9.20 -0.11 -7.15
CA ARG A 220 -9.41 -1.32 -6.36
C ARG A 220 -8.81 -2.55 -7.03
N ASP A 221 -9.14 -2.78 -8.31
CA ASP A 221 -8.69 -3.97 -9.01
C ASP A 221 -7.16 -4.02 -9.10
N PHE A 222 -6.53 -2.86 -9.33
CA PHE A 222 -5.09 -2.73 -9.38
C PHE A 222 -4.45 -3.04 -8.02
N CYS A 223 -4.95 -2.47 -6.92
CA CYS A 223 -4.47 -2.75 -5.57
C CYS A 223 -4.55 -4.24 -5.21
N SER A 224 -5.69 -4.88 -5.48
CA SER A 224 -5.88 -6.29 -5.17
C SER A 224 -4.94 -7.18 -5.97
N LEU A 225 -4.73 -6.88 -7.25
CA LEU A 225 -3.78 -7.58 -8.10
C LEU A 225 -2.33 -7.43 -7.60
N GLU A 226 -1.92 -6.24 -7.16
CA GLU A 226 -0.58 -6.03 -6.59
C GLU A 226 -0.37 -6.83 -5.30
N VAL A 227 -1.35 -6.87 -4.41
CA VAL A 227 -1.27 -7.69 -3.19
C VAL A 227 -1.14 -9.17 -3.55
N ILE A 228 -2.02 -9.70 -4.40
CA ILE A 228 -1.94 -11.11 -4.83
C ILE A 228 -0.56 -11.42 -5.44
N LYS A 229 -0.07 -10.55 -6.33
CA LYS A 229 1.25 -10.71 -6.97
C LYS A 229 2.38 -10.78 -5.95
N SER A 230 2.37 -9.88 -4.96
CA SER A 230 3.44 -9.79 -3.95
C SER A 230 3.60 -11.07 -3.12
N TYR A 231 2.50 -11.76 -2.82
CA TYR A 231 2.52 -13.04 -2.12
C TYR A 231 2.82 -14.20 -3.07
N ALA A 232 2.25 -14.20 -4.28
CA ALA A 232 2.48 -15.26 -5.27
C ALA A 232 3.97 -15.38 -5.64
N GLU A 233 4.71 -14.26 -5.68
CA GLU A 233 6.15 -14.21 -5.92
C GLU A 233 6.98 -14.98 -4.87
N LEU A 234 6.46 -15.19 -3.66
CA LEU A 234 7.18 -15.86 -2.58
C LEU A 234 7.36 -17.36 -2.81
N ILE A 235 6.56 -17.97 -3.69
CA ILE A 235 6.58 -19.42 -3.94
C ILE A 235 7.85 -19.87 -4.67
N HIS A 236 8.53 -18.95 -5.35
CA HIS A 236 9.71 -19.24 -6.18
C HIS A 236 11.04 -19.06 -5.45
N ILE A 237 11.02 -18.64 -4.18
CA ILE A 237 12.24 -18.43 -3.39
C ILE A 237 12.85 -19.81 -3.07
N SER A 238 14.14 -19.97 -3.38
CA SER A 238 14.85 -21.27 -3.37
C SER A 238 15.69 -21.41 -2.11
N ASP A 239 15.20 -22.22 -1.16
CA ASP A 239 15.92 -23.06 -0.16
C ASP A 239 15.02 -23.53 1.02
N ASP A 240 13.69 -23.48 0.88
CA ASP A 240 12.78 -23.76 2.00
C ASP A 240 12.54 -25.25 2.29
N THR A 241 12.33 -25.56 3.58
CA THR A 241 11.81 -26.87 4.01
C THR A 241 10.42 -27.11 3.44
N GLU A 242 10.08 -28.37 3.14
CA GLU A 242 8.76 -28.74 2.61
C GLU A 242 7.61 -28.16 3.44
N LYS A 243 7.74 -28.14 4.78
CA LYS A 243 6.73 -27.54 5.68
C LYS A 243 6.51 -26.05 5.42
N ARG A 244 7.58 -25.25 5.24
CA ARG A 244 7.47 -23.81 4.97
C ARG A 244 6.78 -23.54 3.64
N LYS A 245 7.08 -24.34 2.62
CA LYS A 245 6.41 -24.23 1.31
C LYS A 245 4.90 -24.45 1.41
N HIS A 246 4.45 -25.37 2.27
CA HIS A 246 3.01 -25.56 2.51
C HIS A 246 2.36 -24.34 3.16
N LEU A 247 3.02 -23.73 4.16
CA LEU A 247 2.51 -22.52 4.83
C LEU A 247 2.44 -21.33 3.86
N LEU A 248 3.45 -21.15 3.01
CA LEU A 248 3.47 -20.12 1.97
C LEU A 248 2.34 -20.33 0.95
N VAL A 249 2.16 -21.55 0.43
CA VAL A 249 1.06 -21.85 -0.50
C VAL A 249 -0.30 -21.61 0.15
N SER A 250 -0.49 -22.02 1.41
CA SER A 250 -1.70 -21.73 2.17
C SER A 250 -1.94 -20.23 2.32
N ARG A 251 -0.90 -19.45 2.63
CA ARG A 251 -1.00 -17.98 2.74
C ARG A 251 -1.40 -17.35 1.40
N VAL A 252 -0.77 -17.77 0.30
CA VAL A 252 -1.07 -17.27 -1.04
C VAL A 252 -2.51 -17.59 -1.44
N LEU A 253 -2.97 -18.82 -1.22
CA LEU A 253 -4.35 -19.21 -1.52
C LEU A 253 -5.37 -18.45 -0.67
N GLN A 254 -5.05 -18.20 0.61
CA GLN A 254 -5.90 -17.41 1.49
C GLN A 254 -6.01 -15.95 1.03
N ILE A 255 -4.88 -15.30 0.71
CA ILE A 255 -4.85 -13.94 0.16
C ILE A 255 -5.59 -13.87 -1.19
N MET A 256 -5.33 -14.80 -2.10
CA MET A 256 -6.02 -14.88 -3.39
C MET A 256 -7.52 -15.04 -3.23
N GLY A 257 -7.96 -15.96 -2.36
CA GLY A 257 -9.36 -16.16 -2.04
C GLY A 257 -10.00 -14.86 -1.58
N GLU A 258 -9.44 -14.22 -0.56
CA GLU A 258 -9.96 -12.95 -0.05
C GLU A 258 -10.09 -11.86 -1.12
N HIS A 259 -9.04 -11.68 -1.93
CA HIS A 259 -9.01 -10.63 -2.94
C HIS A 259 -9.92 -10.92 -4.16
N LEU A 260 -10.37 -12.16 -4.36
CA LEU A 260 -11.37 -12.51 -5.39
C LEU A 260 -12.81 -12.18 -4.98
N LYS A 261 -13.05 -11.74 -3.74
CA LYS A 261 -14.39 -11.36 -3.28
C LYS A 261 -14.88 -10.10 -3.97
N ASN A 262 -16.17 -10.09 -4.30
CA ASN A 262 -16.91 -8.93 -4.79
C ASN A 262 -18.26 -8.79 -4.05
N THR A 263 -18.23 -8.91 -2.72
CA THR A 263 -19.43 -8.80 -1.87
C THR A 263 -19.64 -7.36 -1.43
N LEU A 264 -20.79 -7.05 -0.82
CA LEU A 264 -21.07 -5.72 -0.27
C LEU A 264 -20.00 -5.26 0.73
N GLU A 265 -19.58 -6.14 1.65
CA GLU A 265 -18.63 -5.82 2.72
C GLU A 265 -17.16 -6.13 2.38
N SER A 266 -16.90 -6.84 1.29
CA SER A 266 -15.53 -7.11 0.82
C SER A 266 -15.44 -7.07 -0.71
N PRO A 267 -15.69 -5.90 -1.33
CA PRO A 267 -15.53 -5.74 -2.76
C PRO A 267 -14.05 -5.53 -3.09
N LYS A 268 -13.28 -6.58 -3.38
CA LYS A 268 -11.82 -6.52 -3.61
C LYS A 268 -11.41 -6.63 -5.08
N LEU A 269 -12.02 -7.51 -5.87
CA LEU A 269 -11.85 -7.56 -7.33
C LEU A 269 -13.20 -7.47 -8.01
N SER A 270 -13.27 -6.80 -9.16
CA SER A 270 -14.47 -6.86 -9.99
C SER A 270 -14.70 -8.29 -10.47
N THR A 271 -15.97 -8.66 -10.66
CA THR A 271 -16.35 -9.94 -11.27
C THR A 271 -15.64 -10.15 -12.61
N ARG A 272 -15.47 -9.08 -13.41
CA ARG A 272 -14.75 -9.11 -14.69
C ARG A 272 -13.28 -9.47 -14.51
N THR A 273 -12.57 -8.79 -13.62
CA THR A 273 -11.13 -9.02 -13.38
C THR A 273 -10.90 -10.37 -12.71
N ALA A 274 -11.71 -10.75 -11.73
CA ALA A 274 -11.68 -12.07 -11.12
C ALA A 274 -11.89 -13.19 -12.16
N ASN A 275 -12.90 -13.07 -13.01
CA ASN A 275 -13.14 -14.04 -14.08
C ASN A 275 -11.98 -14.10 -15.08
N ALA A 276 -11.44 -12.94 -15.46
CA ALA A 276 -10.27 -12.90 -16.34
C ALA A 276 -9.04 -13.55 -15.68
N LEU A 277 -8.84 -13.36 -14.38
CA LEU A 277 -7.73 -13.93 -13.61
C LEU A 277 -7.84 -15.46 -13.49
N LEU A 278 -9.08 -15.94 -13.30
CA LEU A 278 -9.39 -17.37 -13.20
C LEU A 278 -9.57 -18.05 -14.57
N SER A 279 -9.69 -17.28 -15.65
CA SER A 279 -9.90 -17.80 -17.02
C SER A 279 -8.81 -18.75 -17.52
N PRO A 280 -7.50 -18.52 -17.24
CA PRO A 280 -6.42 -19.41 -17.68
C PRO A 280 -6.30 -20.66 -16.80
N LEU A 281 -7.04 -20.71 -15.69
CA LEU A 281 -7.02 -21.83 -14.77
C LEU A 281 -7.99 -22.91 -15.23
N SER A 282 -7.64 -24.16 -14.89
CA SER A 282 -8.53 -25.29 -15.12
C SER A 282 -9.90 -25.03 -14.47
N PHE A 283 -10.97 -25.54 -15.08
CA PHE A 283 -12.34 -25.44 -14.52
C PHE A 283 -12.37 -25.84 -13.04
N LYS A 284 -11.66 -26.92 -12.72
CA LYS A 284 -11.60 -27.46 -11.36
C LYS A 284 -10.75 -26.56 -10.42
N THR A 285 -9.63 -25.97 -10.87
CA THR A 285 -8.82 -25.01 -10.06
C THR A 285 -9.63 -23.76 -9.74
N ARG A 286 -10.38 -23.27 -10.72
CA ARG A 286 -11.33 -22.17 -10.55
C ARG A 286 -12.38 -22.50 -9.49
N GLU A 287 -12.97 -23.70 -9.53
CA GLU A 287 -13.95 -24.15 -8.54
C GLU A 287 -13.35 -24.26 -7.14
N ILE A 288 -12.12 -24.79 -6.99
CA ILE A 288 -11.42 -24.83 -5.71
C ILE A 288 -11.17 -23.43 -5.18
N ILE A 289 -10.57 -22.53 -5.96
CA ILE A 289 -10.28 -21.17 -5.51
C ILE A 289 -11.59 -20.45 -5.14
N THR A 290 -12.67 -20.70 -5.87
CA THR A 290 -14.00 -20.14 -5.57
C THR A 290 -14.59 -20.72 -4.28
N ASN A 291 -14.46 -22.02 -4.03
CA ASN A 291 -14.93 -22.65 -2.80
C ASN A 291 -14.05 -22.27 -1.59
N LEU A 292 -12.74 -22.12 -1.80
CA LEU A 292 -11.77 -21.70 -0.79
C LEU A 292 -11.89 -20.22 -0.44
N ARG A 293 -12.24 -19.37 -1.40
CA ARG A 293 -12.54 -17.92 -1.20
C ARG A 293 -13.49 -17.70 -0.04
N ASP A 294 -14.50 -18.55 0.09
CA ASP A 294 -15.56 -18.39 1.08
C ASP A 294 -15.22 -19.09 2.42
N ALA A 295 -14.19 -19.95 2.46
CA ALA A 295 -13.83 -20.75 3.63
C ALA A 295 -12.52 -20.32 4.31
N LEU A 296 -11.46 -19.96 3.57
CA LEU A 296 -10.11 -19.77 4.09
C LEU A 296 -9.96 -18.60 5.09
N SER A 297 -10.84 -17.60 5.07
CA SER A 297 -10.76 -16.46 5.99
C SER A 297 -11.58 -16.67 7.29
N HIS A 298 -12.31 -17.79 7.39
CA HIS A 298 -13.21 -18.11 8.50
C HIS A 298 -12.71 -19.33 9.30
N ASP A 299 -13.36 -19.63 10.42
CA ASP A 299 -12.88 -20.65 11.37
C ASP A 299 -12.88 -22.05 10.74
N ASP A 300 -13.83 -22.32 9.84
CA ASP A 300 -13.86 -23.55 9.01
C ASP A 300 -12.63 -23.66 8.08
N GLY A 301 -12.04 -22.53 7.68
CA GLY A 301 -10.85 -22.47 6.84
C GLY A 301 -9.58 -22.99 7.50
N LEU A 302 -9.51 -22.95 8.84
CA LEU A 302 -8.38 -23.49 9.60
C LEU A 302 -8.21 -24.99 9.37
N PHE A 303 -9.32 -25.74 9.37
CA PHE A 303 -9.30 -27.18 9.13
C PHE A 303 -8.84 -27.48 7.70
N ILE A 304 -9.35 -26.73 6.72
CA ILE A 304 -8.97 -26.89 5.32
C ILE A 304 -7.47 -26.65 5.11
N ARG A 305 -6.89 -25.61 5.74
CA ARG A 305 -5.43 -25.35 5.66
C ARG A 305 -4.61 -26.46 6.31
N ALA A 306 -5.02 -26.93 7.48
CA ALA A 306 -4.33 -28.04 8.16
C ALA A 306 -4.35 -29.34 7.34
N GLU A 307 -5.40 -29.59 6.55
CA GLU A 307 -5.47 -30.72 5.62
C GLU A 307 -4.60 -30.52 4.37
N ILE A 308 -4.53 -29.29 3.83
CA ILE A 308 -3.62 -28.94 2.73
C ILE A 308 -2.15 -29.19 3.12
N GLU A 309 -1.76 -28.80 4.35
CA GLU A 309 -0.41 -28.97 4.88
C GLU A 309 0.06 -30.43 4.98
N LYS A 310 -0.86 -31.40 5.08
CA LYS A 310 -0.51 -32.83 5.21
C LYS A 310 -0.21 -33.50 3.86
N LYS A 311 -0.55 -32.87 2.74
CA LYS A 311 -0.57 -33.49 1.41
C LYS A 311 0.52 -32.95 0.48
N THR A 312 1.76 -33.38 0.73
CA THR A 312 2.98 -32.99 -0.01
C THR A 312 2.89 -33.11 -1.53
N TYR A 313 2.16 -34.10 -2.05
CA TYR A 313 1.98 -34.30 -3.49
C TYR A 313 1.10 -33.23 -4.18
N LEU A 314 0.24 -32.52 -3.43
CA LEU A 314 -0.61 -31.44 -3.96
C LEU A 314 0.18 -30.15 -4.23
N LEU A 315 1.30 -29.97 -3.52
CA LEU A 315 2.08 -28.74 -3.52
C LEU A 315 2.58 -28.36 -4.92
N LYS A 316 3.18 -29.30 -5.66
CA LYS A 316 3.78 -29.04 -6.98
C LYS A 316 2.77 -28.52 -8.02
N ASN A 317 1.55 -29.03 -7.98
CA ASN A 317 0.49 -28.61 -8.90
C ASN A 317 -0.02 -27.21 -8.57
N LEU A 318 -0.21 -26.91 -7.27
CA LEU A 318 -0.62 -25.59 -6.80
C LEU A 318 0.42 -24.52 -7.13
N GLN A 319 1.71 -24.83 -6.95
CA GLN A 319 2.80 -23.93 -7.33
C GLN A 319 2.75 -23.59 -8.82
N THR A 320 2.55 -24.60 -9.68
CA THR A 320 2.44 -24.41 -11.13
C THR A 320 1.26 -23.51 -11.51
N ASP A 321 0.09 -23.71 -10.88
CA ASP A 321 -1.09 -22.88 -11.12
C ASP A 321 -0.89 -21.44 -10.61
N ILE A 322 -0.20 -21.26 -9.47
CA ILE A 322 0.10 -19.92 -8.94
C ILE A 322 1.09 -19.17 -9.85
N SER A 323 2.06 -19.85 -10.45
CA SER A 323 2.94 -19.23 -11.46
C SER A 323 2.17 -18.72 -12.67
N LYS A 324 1.15 -19.46 -13.15
CA LYS A 324 0.28 -18.99 -14.24
C LYS A 324 -0.49 -17.73 -13.84
N ILE A 325 -0.96 -17.68 -12.60
CA ILE A 325 -1.65 -16.51 -12.04
C ILE A 325 -0.71 -15.32 -11.98
N GLN A 326 0.53 -15.49 -11.53
CA GLN A 326 1.53 -14.42 -11.47
C GLN A 326 1.78 -13.79 -12.85
N VAL A 327 1.89 -14.62 -13.89
CA VAL A 327 2.04 -14.15 -15.28
C VAL A 327 0.81 -13.35 -15.71
N MET A 328 -0.40 -13.87 -15.44
CA MET A 328 -1.65 -13.20 -15.80
C MET A 328 -1.83 -11.86 -15.07
N ILE A 329 -1.54 -11.82 -13.77
CA ILE A 329 -1.60 -10.60 -12.96
C ILE A 329 -0.63 -9.56 -13.52
N THR A 330 0.60 -9.97 -13.83
CA THR A 330 1.61 -9.05 -14.38
C THR A 330 1.12 -8.42 -15.69
N LYS A 331 0.49 -9.21 -16.57
CA LYS A 331 -0.15 -8.71 -17.79
C LYS A 331 -1.30 -7.75 -17.50
N MET A 332 -2.19 -8.07 -16.56
CA MET A 332 -3.31 -7.19 -16.19
C MET A 332 -2.84 -5.85 -15.63
N LEU A 333 -1.91 -5.87 -14.65
CA LEU A 333 -1.33 -4.67 -14.05
C LEU A 333 -0.68 -3.78 -15.12
N TYR A 334 0.01 -4.39 -16.09
CA TYR A 334 0.60 -3.67 -17.21
C TYR A 334 -0.45 -2.97 -18.08
N THR A 335 -1.52 -3.68 -18.47
CA THR A 335 -2.64 -3.07 -19.20
C THR A 335 -3.25 -1.90 -18.45
N MET A 336 -3.46 -2.04 -17.13
CA MET A 336 -4.00 -0.96 -16.30
C MET A 336 -3.07 0.27 -16.26
N ARG A 337 -1.75 0.06 -16.17
CA ARG A 337 -0.75 1.14 -16.21
C ARG A 337 -0.75 1.86 -17.56
N ILE A 338 -0.87 1.12 -18.67
CA ILE A 338 -1.01 1.71 -20.02
C ILE A 338 -2.28 2.55 -20.12
N GLU A 339 -3.41 2.05 -19.65
CA GLU A 339 -4.67 2.79 -19.73
C GLU A 339 -4.63 4.07 -18.87
N ALA A 340 -4.01 4.02 -17.69
CA ALA A 340 -3.74 5.21 -16.88
C ALA A 340 -2.83 6.22 -17.63
N MET A 341 -1.78 5.72 -18.29
CA MET A 341 -0.89 6.52 -19.13
C MET A 341 -1.64 7.19 -20.30
N LYS A 342 -2.47 6.44 -21.02
CA LYS A 342 -3.32 6.97 -22.11
C LYS A 342 -4.28 8.04 -21.60
N TYR A 343 -4.94 7.79 -20.47
CA TYR A 343 -5.83 8.76 -19.85
C TYR A 343 -5.09 10.05 -19.46
N PHE A 344 -3.92 9.92 -18.85
CA PHE A 344 -3.07 11.03 -18.51
C PHE A 344 -2.69 11.87 -19.74
N MET A 345 -2.22 11.22 -20.81
CA MET A 345 -1.85 11.91 -22.04
C MET A 345 -3.04 12.68 -22.64
N LYS A 346 -4.23 12.08 -22.65
CA LYS A 346 -5.46 12.77 -23.09
C LYS A 346 -5.77 14.00 -22.22
N LYS A 347 -5.53 13.92 -20.90
CA LYS A 347 -5.77 15.03 -19.97
C LYS A 347 -4.76 16.15 -20.10
N ILE A 348 -3.47 15.86 -20.33
CA ILE A 348 -2.46 16.92 -20.56
C ILE A 348 -2.85 17.82 -21.71
N ARG A 349 -3.45 17.28 -22.77
CA ARG A 349 -3.89 18.08 -23.93
C ARG A 349 -4.86 19.21 -23.55
N LEU A 350 -5.55 19.07 -22.42
CA LEU A 350 -6.52 20.03 -21.92
C LEU A 350 -5.92 21.05 -20.95
N PHE A 351 -4.67 20.85 -20.52
CA PHE A 351 -4.02 21.73 -19.55
C PHE A 351 -3.53 23.01 -20.22
N GLN A 352 -3.80 24.14 -19.57
CA GLN A 352 -3.44 25.47 -20.06
C GLN A 352 -2.26 26.07 -19.27
N SER A 353 -1.88 25.44 -18.16
CA SER A 353 -0.85 25.91 -17.22
C SER A 353 -0.20 24.76 -16.44
N PHE A 354 0.97 25.03 -15.85
CA PHE A 354 1.61 24.10 -14.89
C PHE A 354 0.76 23.88 -13.63
N LYS A 355 -0.09 24.84 -13.27
CA LYS A 355 -1.04 24.69 -12.16
C LYS A 355 -2.03 23.55 -12.44
N ASP A 356 -2.44 23.36 -13.69
CA ASP A 356 -3.34 22.26 -14.08
C ASP A 356 -2.65 20.90 -13.96
N ILE A 357 -1.35 20.82 -14.27
CA ILE A 357 -0.53 19.62 -14.07
C ILE A 357 -0.40 19.31 -12.57
N ASN A 358 -0.07 20.31 -11.76
CA ASN A 358 0.07 20.17 -10.32
C ASN A 358 -1.25 19.80 -9.65
N GLU A 359 -2.37 20.35 -10.12
CA GLU A 359 -3.71 19.99 -9.63
C GLU A 359 -4.10 18.57 -10.03
N PHE A 360 -3.72 18.14 -11.23
CA PHE A 360 -3.99 16.78 -11.71
C PHE A 360 -3.16 15.72 -10.97
N TYR A 361 -1.88 15.99 -10.73
CA TYR A 361 -0.98 15.10 -10.01
C TYR A 361 -1.02 15.25 -8.50
N GLY A 362 -1.57 16.33 -7.96
CA GLY A 362 -1.59 16.60 -6.53
C GLY A 362 -0.18 16.62 -5.90
N PRO A 363 -0.04 16.20 -4.62
CA PRO A 363 1.22 16.24 -3.87
C PRO A 363 2.28 15.22 -4.34
N PHE A 364 2.03 14.46 -5.40
CA PHE A 364 2.88 13.34 -5.87
C PHE A 364 4.06 13.81 -6.73
N GLN A 365 4.69 14.90 -6.30
CA GLN A 365 5.73 15.59 -7.07
C GLN A 365 6.97 14.73 -7.29
N THR A 366 7.27 13.71 -6.49
CA THR A 366 8.56 13.01 -6.61
C THR A 366 8.62 12.01 -7.76
N SER A 367 9.46 12.37 -8.75
CA SER A 367 10.24 11.49 -9.63
C SER A 367 9.49 10.79 -10.78
N VAL A 368 9.50 11.46 -11.94
CA VAL A 368 9.33 10.81 -13.25
C VAL A 368 10.36 9.70 -13.46
N HIS A 369 11.55 9.80 -12.84
CA HIS A 369 12.56 8.74 -12.84
C HIS A 369 12.04 7.44 -12.20
N SER A 370 11.24 7.50 -11.13
CA SER A 370 10.59 6.32 -10.52
C SER A 370 9.63 5.64 -11.50
N HIS A 371 8.80 6.42 -12.19
CA HIS A 371 7.90 5.89 -13.22
C HIS A 371 8.67 5.32 -14.43
N ILE A 372 9.77 5.94 -14.84
CA ILE A 372 10.66 5.45 -15.89
C ILE A 372 11.29 4.11 -15.47
N GLU A 373 11.78 4.00 -14.23
CA GLU A 373 12.37 2.77 -13.70
C GLU A 373 11.32 1.66 -13.51
N GLU A 374 10.07 1.98 -13.14
CA GLU A 374 8.98 1.01 -13.14
C GLU A 374 8.64 0.49 -14.54
N ILE A 375 8.61 1.39 -15.53
CA ILE A 375 8.38 1.04 -16.94
C ILE A 375 9.54 0.19 -17.47
N LYS A 376 10.79 0.56 -17.17
CA LYS A 376 11.99 -0.23 -17.50
C LYS A 376 11.95 -1.61 -16.84
N LYS A 377 11.71 -1.70 -15.53
CA LYS A 377 11.60 -2.98 -14.80
C LYS A 377 10.50 -3.89 -15.36
N ALA A 378 9.36 -3.32 -15.75
CA ALA A 378 8.28 -4.06 -16.41
C ALA A 378 8.66 -4.55 -17.82
N GLY A 379 9.49 -3.79 -18.54
CA GLY A 379 9.98 -4.10 -19.88
C GLY A 379 11.08 -5.17 -19.95
N PHE A 380 11.74 -5.49 -18.83
CA PHE A 380 12.87 -6.45 -18.82
C PHE A 380 12.54 -7.84 -18.24
N ASN A 381 11.43 -8.03 -17.51
CA ASN A 381 11.20 -9.27 -16.75
C ASN A 381 9.89 -10.04 -17.03
N THR A 382 9.18 -9.76 -18.13
CA THR A 382 8.05 -10.63 -18.52
C THR A 382 8.53 -11.74 -19.46
N SER A 383 8.48 -12.99 -19.00
CA SER A 383 8.89 -14.20 -19.74
C SER A 383 8.07 -14.50 -21.00
N PHE A 384 7.17 -13.61 -21.44
CA PHE A 384 6.43 -13.77 -22.70
C PHE A 384 7.35 -13.87 -23.92
N LYS A 385 8.48 -13.13 -23.90
CA LYS A 385 9.53 -13.25 -24.93
C LYS A 385 10.12 -14.66 -24.97
N GLY A 386 10.22 -15.34 -23.80
CA GLY A 386 10.69 -16.71 -23.70
C GLY A 386 9.68 -17.75 -24.19
N ASP A 387 8.38 -17.55 -23.94
CA ASP A 387 7.34 -18.50 -24.35
C ASP A 387 7.10 -18.51 -25.86
N PHE A 388 7.08 -17.34 -26.51
CA PHE A 388 6.97 -17.26 -27.97
C PHE A 388 8.26 -17.70 -28.66
N GLN A 389 9.42 -17.37 -28.11
CA GLN A 389 10.70 -17.87 -28.63
C GLN A 389 10.82 -19.39 -28.48
N ARG A 390 10.35 -19.95 -27.36
CA ARG A 390 10.27 -21.40 -27.16
C ARG A 390 9.26 -22.07 -28.10
N LEU A 391 8.10 -21.45 -28.33
CA LEU A 391 7.13 -21.93 -29.31
C LEU A 391 7.71 -21.86 -30.73
N GLU A 392 8.37 -20.76 -31.08
CA GLU A 392 9.06 -20.58 -32.35
C GLU A 392 10.14 -21.66 -32.55
N GLU A 393 10.99 -21.89 -31.54
CA GLU A 393 12.02 -22.93 -31.54
C GLU A 393 11.41 -24.34 -31.69
N LEU A 394 10.32 -24.64 -30.98
CA LEU A 394 9.63 -25.92 -31.07
C LEU A 394 8.97 -26.12 -32.45
N ILE A 395 8.30 -25.11 -32.99
CA ILE A 395 7.66 -25.16 -34.31
C ILE A 395 8.72 -25.27 -35.40
N PHE A 396 9.85 -24.57 -35.26
CA PHE A 396 11.00 -24.69 -36.15
C PHE A 396 11.61 -26.09 -36.10
N CYS A 397 11.77 -26.66 -34.89
CA CYS A 397 12.22 -28.04 -34.73
C CYS A 397 11.22 -29.04 -35.34
N LEU A 398 9.92 -28.79 -35.23
CA LEU A 398 8.90 -29.62 -35.86
C LEU A 398 9.02 -29.57 -37.38
N GLN A 399 9.12 -28.36 -37.95
CA GLN A 399 9.26 -28.16 -39.39
C GLN A 399 10.51 -28.88 -39.93
N LYS A 400 11.65 -28.72 -39.25
CA LYS A 400 12.93 -29.30 -39.68
C LYS A 400 12.93 -30.83 -39.71
N ASN A 401 12.21 -31.47 -38.79
CA ASN A 401 12.17 -32.93 -38.67
C ASN A 401 11.04 -33.59 -39.49
N LEU A 402 10.26 -32.79 -40.24
CA LEU A 402 9.23 -33.28 -41.17
C LEU A 402 9.78 -33.32 -42.61
N ASN A 403 10.11 -34.53 -43.10
CA ASN A 403 10.69 -34.72 -44.44
C ASN A 403 9.67 -34.55 -45.59
N ASP A 404 8.37 -34.85 -45.36
CA ASP A 404 7.30 -34.85 -46.39
C ASP A 404 6.16 -33.86 -46.08
N GLN A 405 6.49 -32.57 -45.89
CA GLN A 405 5.48 -31.54 -45.59
C GLN A 405 4.50 -31.32 -46.76
N THR A 406 3.20 -31.33 -46.47
CA THR A 406 2.16 -30.94 -47.44
C THR A 406 2.20 -29.45 -47.73
N LEU A 407 1.62 -29.06 -48.88
CA LEU A 407 1.39 -27.65 -49.20
C LEU A 407 0.62 -26.92 -48.08
N SER A 408 -0.40 -27.57 -47.49
CA SER A 408 -1.17 -27.00 -46.37
C SER A 408 -0.33 -26.80 -45.10
N GLU A 409 0.54 -27.74 -44.74
CA GLU A 409 1.43 -27.59 -43.56
C GLU A 409 2.48 -26.52 -43.78
N ARG A 410 3.06 -26.43 -44.99
CA ARG A 410 4.02 -25.38 -45.33
C ARG A 410 3.40 -23.99 -45.18
N ILE A 411 2.16 -23.83 -45.62
CA ILE A 411 1.39 -22.59 -45.46
C ILE A 411 1.15 -22.31 -43.97
N LEU A 412 0.72 -23.31 -43.18
CA LEU A 412 0.50 -23.14 -41.74
C LEU A 412 1.79 -22.77 -41.00
N PHE A 413 2.93 -23.41 -41.31
CA PHE A 413 4.22 -23.03 -40.73
C PHE A 413 4.57 -21.59 -41.03
N LEU A 414 4.48 -21.16 -42.30
CA LEU A 414 4.75 -19.79 -42.71
C LEU A 414 3.82 -18.80 -42.00
N GLU A 415 2.52 -19.05 -41.98
CA GLU A 415 1.57 -18.18 -41.28
C GLU A 415 1.85 -18.09 -39.78
N ILE A 416 2.26 -19.19 -39.14
CA ILE A 416 2.63 -19.16 -37.72
C ILE A 416 3.94 -18.39 -37.51
N PHE A 417 4.97 -18.61 -38.33
CA PHE A 417 6.23 -17.87 -38.22
C PHE A 417 6.06 -16.38 -38.50
N ASP A 418 5.30 -16.01 -39.53
CA ASP A 418 5.02 -14.61 -39.87
C ASP A 418 4.30 -13.92 -38.69
N LEU A 419 3.28 -14.57 -38.10
CA LEU A 419 2.62 -14.04 -36.92
C LEU A 419 3.54 -13.94 -35.69
N LEU A 420 4.44 -14.91 -35.48
CA LEU A 420 5.41 -14.88 -34.38
C LEU A 420 6.48 -13.79 -34.56
N GLN A 421 6.88 -13.50 -35.81
CA GLN A 421 7.82 -12.43 -36.15
C GLN A 421 7.17 -11.04 -36.12
N GLU A 422 5.92 -10.92 -36.55
CA GLU A 422 5.09 -9.70 -36.39
C GLU A 422 4.94 -9.32 -34.91
N GLU A 423 4.73 -10.28 -34.01
CA GLU A 423 4.69 -10.03 -32.55
C GLU A 423 6.04 -9.51 -32.02
N LYS A 424 7.15 -10.12 -32.45
CA LYS A 424 8.50 -9.76 -31.99
C LYS A 424 8.85 -8.32 -32.36
N SER A 425 8.52 -7.92 -33.58
CA SER A 425 8.75 -6.55 -34.09
C SER A 425 7.78 -5.53 -33.49
N GLY A 426 6.49 -5.88 -33.33
CA GLY A 426 5.49 -5.03 -32.70
C GLY A 426 5.81 -4.69 -31.24
N PHE A 427 6.45 -5.61 -30.50
CA PHE A 427 6.85 -5.39 -29.12
C PHE A 427 8.07 -4.47 -28.96
N GLU A 428 9.06 -4.57 -29.86
CA GLU A 428 10.23 -3.67 -29.88
C GLU A 428 9.81 -2.22 -30.24
N ASP A 429 8.89 -2.05 -31.19
CA ASP A 429 8.30 -0.76 -31.53
C ASP A 429 7.47 -0.18 -30.35
N LEU A 430 6.70 -1.02 -29.66
CA LEU A 430 5.96 -0.61 -28.46
C LEU A 430 6.91 -0.16 -27.33
N GLN A 431 8.00 -0.88 -27.09
CA GLN A 431 9.03 -0.50 -26.10
C GLN A 431 9.67 0.84 -26.45
N HIS A 432 10.01 1.06 -27.72
CA HIS A 432 10.59 2.31 -28.20
C HIS A 432 9.60 3.49 -28.08
N LYS A 433 8.32 3.27 -28.41
CA LYS A 433 7.23 4.27 -28.26
C LYS A 433 6.94 4.60 -26.80
N LEU A 434 6.98 3.63 -25.89
CA LEU A 434 6.83 3.85 -24.45
C LEU A 434 8.03 4.58 -23.86
N PHE A 435 9.25 4.24 -24.30
CA PHE A 435 10.48 4.92 -23.90
C PHE A 435 10.50 6.39 -24.32
N LEU A 436 10.19 6.69 -25.59
CA LEU A 436 10.09 8.06 -26.09
C LEU A 436 9.02 8.88 -25.34
N ASN A 437 7.84 8.30 -25.08
CA ASN A 437 6.81 8.97 -24.28
C ASN A 437 7.25 9.25 -22.84
N SER A 438 7.98 8.32 -22.21
CA SER A 438 8.52 8.50 -20.87
C SER A 438 9.61 9.59 -20.81
N PHE A 439 10.43 9.69 -21.87
CA PHE A 439 11.48 10.70 -22.02
C PHE A 439 10.90 12.11 -22.22
N VAL A 440 9.91 12.27 -23.11
CA VAL A 440 9.20 13.55 -23.33
C VAL A 440 8.55 14.03 -22.03
N ARG A 441 8.02 13.11 -21.21
CA ARG A 441 7.42 13.43 -19.91
C ARG A 441 8.45 13.84 -18.85
N SER A 442 9.64 13.22 -18.84
CA SER A 442 10.77 13.65 -18.01
C SER A 442 11.14 15.10 -18.32
N TYR A 443 11.21 15.43 -19.61
CA TYR A 443 11.55 16.77 -20.06
C TYR A 443 10.48 17.82 -19.69
N VAL A 444 9.20 17.50 -19.80
CA VAL A 444 8.09 18.39 -19.38
C VAL A 444 8.08 18.61 -17.86
N TYR A 445 8.37 17.57 -17.08
CA TYR A 445 8.44 17.65 -15.62
C TYR A 445 9.68 18.43 -15.15
N ASP A 446 10.86 18.18 -15.71
CA ASP A 446 12.08 18.94 -15.41
C ASP A 446 11.95 20.44 -15.77
N LEU A 447 11.17 20.75 -16.82
CA LEU A 447 10.81 22.12 -17.17
C LEU A 447 9.82 22.75 -16.18
N SER A 448 8.92 21.96 -15.56
CA SER A 448 7.97 22.46 -14.55
C SER A 448 8.61 22.85 -13.22
N GLN A 449 9.74 22.22 -12.86
CA GLN A 449 10.52 22.59 -11.67
C GLN A 449 11.24 23.94 -11.80
N LYS A 450 11.43 24.42 -13.04
CA LYS A 450 12.19 25.65 -13.34
C LYS A 450 11.38 26.95 -13.34
N GLN A 451 10.13 26.96 -12.84
CA GLN A 451 9.23 28.13 -12.77
C GLN A 451 9.37 29.13 -13.94
N SER A 452 9.32 28.67 -15.19
CA SER A 452 9.37 29.57 -16.35
C SER A 452 7.97 29.85 -16.92
N GLU A 453 7.68 31.11 -17.23
CA GLU A 453 6.45 31.56 -17.91
C GLU A 453 6.24 30.90 -19.29
N CYS A 454 7.25 30.20 -19.84
CA CYS A 454 7.24 29.57 -21.16
C CYS A 454 6.37 28.29 -21.28
N GLY A 455 5.88 27.71 -20.18
CA GLY A 455 5.08 26.48 -20.20
C GLY A 455 3.82 26.54 -21.07
N ARG A 456 3.24 27.74 -21.22
CA ARG A 456 2.01 27.99 -21.98
C ARG A 456 2.12 27.66 -23.48
N TYR A 457 3.34 27.70 -24.03
CA TYR A 457 3.60 27.48 -25.46
C TYR A 457 4.27 26.12 -25.73
N LEU A 458 5.02 25.58 -24.77
CA LEU A 458 5.76 24.33 -24.93
C LEU A 458 4.89 23.08 -24.72
N ILE A 459 3.91 23.12 -23.81
CA ILE A 459 3.04 21.97 -23.54
C ILE A 459 2.22 21.57 -24.78
N PRO A 460 1.52 22.49 -25.49
CA PRO A 460 0.79 22.15 -26.71
C PRO A 460 1.69 21.61 -27.83
N ALA A 461 2.86 22.24 -28.06
CA ALA A 461 3.79 21.83 -29.11
C ALA A 461 4.39 20.42 -28.88
N LEU A 462 4.71 20.06 -27.63
CA LEU A 462 5.19 18.72 -27.27
C LEU A 462 4.06 17.67 -27.35
N VAL A 463 2.84 18.04 -26.93
CA VAL A 463 1.65 17.19 -27.08
C VAL A 463 1.35 16.87 -28.54
N ASP A 464 1.45 17.85 -29.44
CA ASP A 464 1.23 17.67 -30.88
C ASP A 464 2.29 16.76 -31.50
N SER A 465 3.56 16.87 -31.08
CA SER A 465 4.62 15.94 -31.50
C SER A 465 4.43 14.49 -31.03
N SER A 466 3.71 14.30 -29.90
CA SER A 466 3.35 12.98 -29.36
C SER A 466 2.06 12.39 -29.95
N ALA A 467 1.25 13.20 -30.64
CA ALA A 467 -0.07 12.80 -31.10
C ALA A 467 -0.07 11.77 -32.24
N GLY A 468 1.06 11.58 -32.93
CA GLY A 468 1.25 10.54 -33.95
C GLY A 468 1.60 9.14 -33.42
N LEU A 469 1.67 8.95 -32.09
CA LEU A 469 2.10 7.70 -31.45
C LEU A 469 0.91 6.94 -30.86
N GLU A 470 0.05 6.37 -31.70
CA GLU A 470 -0.98 5.42 -31.24
C GLU A 470 -0.30 4.15 -30.69
N ILE A 471 -0.66 3.77 -29.46
CA ILE A 471 -0.24 2.51 -28.82
C ILE A 471 -1.17 1.40 -29.33
N PRO A 472 -0.69 0.41 -30.10
CA PRO A 472 -1.50 -0.72 -30.53
C PRO A 472 -2.07 -1.45 -29.31
N GLU A 473 -3.34 -1.86 -29.38
CA GLU A 473 -3.93 -2.73 -28.35
C GLU A 473 -3.16 -4.06 -28.30
N LEU A 474 -2.89 -4.56 -27.08
CA LEU A 474 -2.20 -5.83 -26.87
C LEU A 474 -3.00 -6.96 -27.54
N PRO A 475 -2.43 -7.75 -28.47
CA PRO A 475 -3.25 -8.54 -29.38
C PRO A 475 -3.67 -9.88 -28.76
N LEU A 476 -4.76 -9.85 -27.98
CA LEU A 476 -5.50 -11.06 -27.60
C LEU A 476 -5.99 -11.85 -28.84
N GLU A 477 -6.21 -11.17 -29.96
CA GLU A 477 -6.60 -11.80 -31.24
C GLU A 477 -5.47 -12.61 -31.88
N ILE A 478 -4.21 -12.13 -31.84
CA ILE A 478 -3.07 -12.84 -32.43
C ILE A 478 -2.81 -14.12 -31.64
N ILE A 479 -2.90 -14.09 -30.31
CA ILE A 479 -2.79 -15.31 -29.48
C ILE A 479 -3.86 -16.34 -29.86
N ALA A 480 -5.11 -15.90 -30.04
CA ALA A 480 -6.20 -16.78 -30.46
C ALA A 480 -5.96 -17.37 -31.86
N ARG A 481 -5.38 -16.57 -32.77
CA ARG A 481 -5.05 -16.97 -34.13
C ARG A 481 -3.88 -17.95 -34.18
N VAL A 482 -2.78 -17.67 -33.48
CA VAL A 482 -1.64 -18.59 -33.34
C VAL A 482 -2.11 -19.91 -32.75
N LYS A 483 -2.95 -19.90 -31.70
CA LYS A 483 -3.50 -21.13 -31.11
C LYS A 483 -4.32 -21.95 -32.10
N LYS A 484 -5.13 -21.30 -32.93
CA LYS A 484 -5.93 -21.96 -33.96
C LYS A 484 -5.02 -22.61 -35.02
N LEU A 485 -4.07 -21.85 -35.55
CA LEU A 485 -3.17 -22.31 -36.61
C LEU A 485 -2.24 -23.43 -36.13
N VAL A 486 -1.68 -23.32 -34.92
CA VAL A 486 -0.84 -24.39 -34.34
C VAL A 486 -1.66 -25.67 -34.13
N ARG A 487 -2.94 -25.56 -33.73
CA ARG A 487 -3.81 -26.74 -33.58
C ARG A 487 -4.12 -27.41 -34.93
N GLU A 488 -4.38 -26.63 -35.96
CA GLU A 488 -4.60 -27.14 -37.33
C GLU A 488 -3.34 -27.83 -37.86
N LEU A 489 -2.16 -27.24 -37.59
CA LEU A 489 -0.87 -27.84 -37.92
C LEU A 489 -0.65 -29.18 -37.20
N LEU A 490 -0.84 -29.22 -35.88
CA LEU A 490 -0.67 -30.44 -35.09
C LEU A 490 -1.61 -31.57 -35.55
N LEU A 491 -2.86 -31.27 -35.88
CA LEU A 491 -3.83 -32.26 -36.38
C LEU A 491 -3.42 -32.82 -37.75
N SER A 492 -2.99 -31.94 -38.67
CA SER A 492 -2.50 -32.32 -39.99
C SER A 492 -1.31 -33.28 -39.89
N VAL A 493 -0.33 -32.92 -39.06
CA VAL A 493 0.91 -33.69 -38.89
C VAL A 493 0.62 -35.03 -38.17
N SER A 494 -0.14 -35.01 -37.07
CA SER A 494 -0.43 -36.21 -36.27
C SER A 494 -1.25 -37.26 -37.03
N SER A 495 -2.09 -36.84 -37.98
CA SER A 495 -2.96 -37.76 -38.72
C SER A 495 -2.24 -38.68 -39.70
N ARG A 496 -0.95 -38.43 -39.99
CA ARG A 496 -0.19 -39.13 -41.05
C ARG A 496 1.13 -39.74 -40.59
N ILE A 497 1.55 -39.47 -39.36
CA ILE A 497 2.78 -39.99 -38.78
C ILE A 497 2.51 -41.28 -38.00
N VAL A 498 3.33 -42.31 -38.23
CA VAL A 498 3.27 -43.57 -37.47
C VAL A 498 4.15 -43.44 -36.21
N PRO A 499 3.59 -43.55 -34.98
CA PRO A 499 4.30 -43.26 -33.73
C PRO A 499 5.58 -44.09 -33.49
N SER A 500 5.61 -45.34 -33.98
CA SER A 500 6.73 -46.26 -33.77
C SER A 500 7.95 -46.02 -34.67
N ARG A 501 7.85 -45.16 -35.69
CA ARG A 501 8.94 -44.89 -36.66
C ARG A 501 9.50 -43.46 -36.60
N ASN A 502 8.81 -42.52 -35.94
CA ASN A 502 9.15 -41.10 -35.94
C ASN A 502 9.23 -40.54 -34.51
N LEU A 503 10.07 -41.15 -33.66
CA LEU A 503 10.13 -40.85 -32.23
C LEU A 503 10.47 -39.38 -31.94
N GLU A 504 11.45 -38.79 -32.63
CA GLU A 504 11.83 -37.38 -32.44
C GLU A 504 10.71 -36.40 -32.83
N VAL A 505 10.00 -36.66 -33.93
CA VAL A 505 8.86 -35.83 -34.35
C VAL A 505 7.71 -35.98 -33.38
N ASN A 506 7.47 -37.19 -32.86
CA ASN A 506 6.44 -37.45 -31.87
C ASN A 506 6.73 -36.75 -30.53
N ASP A 507 7.99 -36.67 -30.10
CA ASP A 507 8.40 -35.93 -28.91
C ASP A 507 8.23 -34.41 -29.09
N ILE A 508 8.57 -33.88 -30.27
CA ILE A 508 8.34 -32.46 -30.58
C ILE A 508 6.84 -32.14 -30.67
N LEU A 509 6.05 -33.00 -31.32
CA LEU A 509 4.59 -32.89 -31.36
C LEU A 509 4.00 -32.97 -29.95
N TRP A 510 4.52 -33.85 -29.10
CA TRP A 510 4.12 -33.94 -27.71
C TRP A 510 4.47 -32.67 -26.95
N ASN A 511 5.66 -32.08 -27.12
CA ASN A 511 6.06 -30.83 -26.47
C ASN A 511 5.27 -29.60 -26.97
N ILE A 512 4.94 -29.52 -28.26
CA ILE A 512 4.07 -28.46 -28.82
C ILE A 512 2.63 -28.68 -28.38
N SER A 513 2.15 -29.93 -28.40
CA SER A 513 0.83 -30.32 -27.89
C SER A 513 0.74 -30.05 -26.39
N GLU A 514 1.80 -30.29 -25.61
CA GLU A 514 1.92 -29.96 -24.21
C GLU A 514 1.88 -28.44 -24.05
N PHE A 515 2.69 -27.67 -24.77
CA PHE A 515 2.65 -26.20 -24.76
C PHE A 515 1.24 -25.64 -25.09
N VAL A 516 0.56 -26.21 -26.08
CA VAL A 516 -0.78 -25.77 -26.55
C VAL A 516 -1.91 -26.27 -25.64
N ASN A 517 -1.79 -27.46 -25.03
CA ASN A 517 -2.81 -28.09 -24.18
C ASN A 517 -2.64 -27.79 -22.68
N PHE A 518 -1.44 -27.54 -22.15
CA PHE A 518 -1.22 -27.28 -20.72
C PHE A 518 -1.81 -25.97 -20.22
N GLN A 519 -2.15 -25.04 -21.13
CA GLN A 519 -2.91 -23.85 -20.76
C GLN A 519 -4.42 -24.08 -20.63
N MET A 520 -4.99 -25.25 -20.95
CA MET A 520 -6.43 -25.55 -20.76
C MET A 520 -6.71 -27.07 -20.59
N GLY A 521 -6.57 -27.68 -19.39
CA GLY A 521 -7.24 -28.97 -19.12
C GLY A 521 -6.77 -29.87 -17.95
N THR A 522 -7.72 -30.20 -17.06
CA THR A 522 -7.88 -31.33 -16.10
C THR A 522 -6.70 -31.93 -15.35
N VAL A 523 -6.79 -31.92 -14.01
CA VAL A 523 -5.86 -32.64 -13.11
C VAL A 523 -6.58 -33.66 -12.22
N LYS A 524 -6.00 -34.86 -12.16
CA LYS A 524 -6.48 -36.06 -11.43
C LYS A 524 -6.57 -35.86 -9.90
N TRP A 525 -5.70 -35.02 -9.34
CA TRP A 525 -5.67 -34.72 -7.89
C TRP A 525 -6.94 -34.01 -7.39
N MET A 526 -7.74 -33.44 -8.28
CA MET A 526 -8.90 -32.64 -7.91
C MET A 526 -10.12 -33.48 -7.57
N ASP A 527 -10.19 -34.69 -8.12
CA ASP A 527 -11.15 -35.70 -7.68
C ASP A 527 -10.73 -36.20 -6.29
N GLU A 528 -9.42 -36.39 -6.04
CA GLU A 528 -8.88 -36.74 -4.72
C GLU A 528 -9.09 -35.63 -3.67
N PHE A 529 -8.89 -34.34 -4.02
CA PHE A 529 -9.07 -33.21 -3.10
C PHE A 529 -10.55 -32.92 -2.81
N ARG A 530 -11.42 -33.03 -3.84
CA ARG A 530 -12.88 -32.96 -3.64
C ARG A 530 -13.35 -34.12 -2.78
N GLU A 531 -12.92 -35.35 -3.06
CA GLU A 531 -13.19 -36.54 -2.24
C GLU A 531 -12.77 -36.29 -0.80
N THR A 532 -11.56 -35.79 -0.55
CA THR A 532 -11.07 -35.45 0.81
C THR A 532 -11.96 -34.44 1.54
N ILE A 533 -12.46 -33.40 0.85
CA ILE A 533 -13.36 -32.40 1.44
C ILE A 533 -14.77 -32.98 1.64
N SER A 534 -15.24 -33.81 0.72
CA SER A 534 -16.58 -34.41 0.75
C SER A 534 -16.71 -35.60 1.70
N GLU A 535 -15.64 -36.36 1.92
CA GLU A 535 -15.53 -37.42 2.94
C GLU A 535 -15.50 -36.83 4.35
N ASN A 536 -14.93 -35.63 4.50
CA ASN A 536 -14.92 -34.87 5.75
C ASN A 536 -16.19 -34.04 6.01
N LYS A 537 -17.33 -34.37 5.38
CA LYS A 537 -18.67 -33.86 5.77
C LYS A 537 -19.18 -34.44 7.10
N ILE A 538 -18.29 -34.75 8.02
CA ILE A 538 -18.66 -35.02 9.40
C ILE A 538 -19.22 -33.71 9.95
N LYS A 539 -20.41 -33.75 10.57
CA LYS A 539 -20.85 -32.68 11.47
C LYS A 539 -19.69 -32.38 12.43
N ILE A 540 -18.94 -31.31 12.20
CA ILE A 540 -17.78 -30.97 13.03
C ILE A 540 -18.35 -30.55 14.39
N ASN A 541 -18.47 -31.53 15.28
CA ASN A 541 -18.65 -31.29 16.70
C ASN A 541 -17.36 -30.64 17.19
N TYR A 542 -17.46 -29.36 17.52
CA TYR A 542 -16.36 -28.52 18.00
C TYR A 542 -15.64 -29.15 19.20
N THR A 543 -14.48 -29.75 18.95
CA THR A 543 -13.36 -29.74 19.90
C THR A 543 -12.08 -29.55 19.08
N LEU A 544 -11.74 -28.28 18.85
CA LEU A 544 -10.39 -27.89 18.44
C LEU A 544 -9.44 -28.35 19.55
N SER A 545 -8.81 -29.51 19.35
CA SER A 545 -8.00 -30.15 20.39
C SER A 545 -6.79 -29.29 20.73
N GLU A 546 -6.38 -29.26 22.01
CA GLU A 546 -5.11 -28.67 22.50
C GLU A 546 -3.89 -29.06 21.62
N ASN A 547 -3.95 -30.22 20.96
CA ASN A 547 -2.93 -30.69 20.02
C ASN A 547 -2.69 -29.74 18.82
N LEU A 548 -3.72 -29.05 18.29
CA LEU A 548 -3.55 -28.16 17.14
C LEU A 548 -2.90 -26.84 17.53
N LEU A 549 -3.29 -26.26 18.66
CA LEU A 549 -2.65 -25.04 19.19
C LEU A 549 -1.17 -25.32 19.48
N THR A 550 -0.88 -26.43 20.15
CA THR A 550 0.49 -26.85 20.47
C THR A 550 1.32 -27.06 19.20
N LEU A 551 0.75 -27.69 18.17
CA LEU A 551 1.40 -27.88 16.88
C LEU A 551 1.72 -26.53 16.20
N LYS A 552 0.76 -25.62 16.12
CA LYS A 552 0.92 -24.32 15.45
C LYS A 552 1.89 -23.41 16.19
N LEU A 553 1.89 -23.42 17.53
CA LEU A 553 2.90 -22.74 18.35
C LEU A 553 4.29 -23.34 18.13
N SER A 554 4.41 -24.66 18.03
CA SER A 554 5.69 -25.30 17.72
C SER A 554 6.21 -24.92 16.33
N GLN A 555 5.34 -24.88 15.32
CA GLN A 555 5.69 -24.44 13.96
C GLN A 555 6.10 -22.96 13.95
N LEU A 556 5.43 -22.11 14.72
CA LEU A 556 5.78 -20.70 14.85
C LEU A 556 7.15 -20.53 15.50
N LYS A 557 7.44 -21.32 16.54
CA LYS A 557 8.75 -21.32 17.19
C LYS A 557 9.85 -21.78 16.21
N GLU A 558 9.64 -22.91 15.52
CA GLU A 558 10.56 -23.45 14.49
C GLU A 558 10.84 -22.39 13.42
N ALA A 559 9.79 -21.75 12.88
CA ALA A 559 9.92 -20.70 11.88
C ALA A 559 10.74 -19.51 12.38
N LEU A 560 10.49 -18.98 13.58
CA LEU A 560 11.27 -17.84 14.09
C LEU A 560 12.73 -18.22 14.41
N THR A 561 12.98 -19.43 14.91
CA THR A 561 14.35 -19.90 15.19
C THR A 561 15.16 -20.14 13.92
N ASP A 562 14.53 -20.61 12.85
CA ASP A 562 15.18 -20.87 11.56
C ASP A 562 15.76 -19.60 10.91
N PHE A 563 15.28 -18.42 11.32
CA PHE A 563 15.78 -17.12 10.86
C PHE A 563 16.61 -16.38 11.94
N ASP A 564 17.20 -17.12 12.88
CA ASP A 564 18.07 -16.60 13.95
C ASP A 564 17.42 -15.53 14.86
N LEU A 565 16.09 -15.46 14.90
CA LEU A 565 15.39 -14.53 15.78
C LEU A 565 15.40 -15.08 17.23
N LYS A 566 16.28 -14.53 18.06
CA LYS A 566 16.47 -14.93 19.48
C LYS A 566 15.21 -14.65 20.33
N ASP A 567 15.15 -15.27 21.52
CA ASP A 567 14.04 -15.12 22.47
C ASP A 567 13.82 -13.66 22.95
N ARG A 568 14.86 -12.80 22.95
CA ARG A 568 14.74 -11.37 23.29
C ARG A 568 14.55 -10.53 22.04
N THR A 569 13.46 -9.78 21.96
CA THR A 569 13.16 -8.87 20.84
C THR A 569 14.22 -7.77 20.73
N SER A 570 15.12 -7.93 19.77
CA SER A 570 16.11 -6.90 19.40
C SER A 570 15.67 -6.15 18.14
N ILE A 571 16.25 -4.98 17.89
CA ILE A 571 16.00 -4.22 16.65
C ILE A 571 16.60 -4.92 15.43
N ALA A 572 17.67 -5.69 15.63
CA ALA A 572 18.23 -6.55 14.61
C ALA A 572 17.23 -7.64 14.21
N ASP A 573 16.50 -8.21 15.18
CA ASP A 573 15.43 -9.18 14.93
C ASP A 573 14.30 -8.54 14.10
N PHE A 574 13.90 -7.32 14.46
CA PHE A 574 12.85 -6.60 13.72
C PHE A 574 13.29 -6.28 12.28
N SER A 575 14.49 -5.76 12.09
CA SER A 575 15.02 -5.43 10.76
C SER A 575 15.15 -6.68 9.88
N ALA A 576 15.58 -7.81 10.46
CA ALA A 576 15.65 -9.09 9.78
C ALA A 576 14.24 -9.60 9.39
N PHE A 577 13.26 -9.47 10.30
CA PHE A 577 11.87 -9.82 10.02
C PHE A 577 11.24 -8.93 8.96
N GLU A 578 11.42 -7.61 9.05
CA GLU A 578 10.92 -6.63 8.08
C GLU A 578 11.49 -6.89 6.67
N GLY A 579 12.80 -7.15 6.58
CA GLY A 579 13.48 -7.43 5.32
C GLY A 579 13.07 -8.76 4.67
N ASN A 580 12.60 -9.74 5.46
CA ASN A 580 12.28 -11.07 4.98
C ASN A 580 10.78 -11.27 4.73
N LYS A 581 10.35 -11.15 3.47
CA LYS A 581 8.95 -11.32 3.06
C LYS A 581 8.41 -12.74 3.28
N GLU A 582 9.26 -13.75 3.12
CA GLU A 582 8.88 -15.15 3.29
C GLU A 582 8.56 -15.45 4.77
N LEU A 583 9.47 -15.08 5.66
CA LEU A 583 9.28 -15.19 7.11
C LEU A 583 8.02 -14.45 7.57
N ARG A 584 7.78 -13.24 7.04
CA ARG A 584 6.54 -12.50 7.31
C ARG A 584 5.30 -13.29 6.91
N ALA A 585 5.24 -13.76 5.66
CA ALA A 585 4.09 -14.51 5.17
C ALA A 585 3.84 -15.80 5.96
N VAL A 586 4.91 -16.54 6.32
CA VAL A 586 4.82 -17.73 7.17
C VAL A 586 4.31 -17.38 8.57
N THR A 587 4.85 -16.32 9.17
CA THR A 587 4.45 -15.85 10.52
C THR A 587 3.00 -15.38 10.53
N GLU A 588 2.59 -14.60 9.54
CA GLU A 588 1.20 -14.17 9.35
C GLU A 588 0.24 -15.35 9.27
N MET A 589 0.59 -16.37 8.48
CA MET A 589 -0.24 -17.58 8.33
C MET A 589 -0.37 -18.33 9.66
N LEU A 590 0.74 -18.52 10.38
CA LEU A 590 0.73 -19.21 11.66
C LEU A 590 0.01 -18.42 12.76
N VAL A 591 0.21 -17.10 12.82
CA VAL A 591 -0.51 -16.22 13.76
C VAL A 591 -1.99 -16.20 13.45
N LEU A 592 -2.39 -16.14 12.16
CA LEU A 592 -3.78 -16.25 11.75
C LEU A 592 -4.40 -17.57 12.21
N ASP A 593 -3.69 -18.68 12.05
CA ASP A 593 -4.15 -20.00 12.50
C ASP A 593 -4.31 -20.06 14.02
N ILE A 594 -3.28 -19.62 14.77
CA ILE A 594 -3.29 -19.61 16.23
C ILE A 594 -4.44 -18.75 16.76
N LEU A 595 -4.64 -17.54 16.22
CA LEU A 595 -5.74 -16.67 16.63
C LEU A 595 -7.11 -17.21 16.17
N GLY A 596 -7.16 -18.01 15.11
CA GLY A 596 -8.33 -18.80 14.72
C GLY A 596 -8.68 -19.86 15.77
N VAL A 597 -7.69 -20.57 16.30
CA VAL A 597 -7.89 -21.52 17.42
C VAL A 597 -8.33 -20.78 18.70
N LEU A 598 -7.71 -19.63 18.97
CA LEU A 598 -7.94 -18.81 20.17
C LEU A 598 -9.12 -17.84 20.04
N GLN A 599 -10.00 -18.00 19.04
CA GLN A 599 -11.06 -17.05 18.75
C GLN A 599 -11.96 -16.75 19.97
N LYS A 600 -12.27 -17.75 20.79
CA LYS A 600 -13.06 -17.58 22.03
C LYS A 600 -12.33 -16.77 23.09
N SER A 601 -11.00 -16.78 23.07
CA SER A 601 -10.15 -16.01 23.97
C SER A 601 -9.93 -14.58 23.48
N CYS A 602 -10.30 -14.25 22.24
CA CYS A 602 -10.18 -12.89 21.71
C CYS A 602 -11.34 -11.99 22.16
N SER A 603 -11.01 -10.75 22.51
CA SER A 603 -11.96 -9.70 22.86
C SER A 603 -12.69 -9.15 21.64
N LEU A 604 -13.89 -8.63 21.87
CA LEU A 604 -14.63 -7.85 20.86
C LEU A 604 -14.26 -6.37 20.99
N ASN A 605 -13.14 -5.96 20.40
CA ASN A 605 -12.65 -4.59 20.45
C ASN A 605 -13.08 -3.79 19.21
N GLN A 606 -14.35 -3.40 19.15
CA GLN A 606 -14.97 -2.74 17.99
C GLN A 606 -14.42 -1.33 17.72
N PHE A 607 -14.01 -0.62 18.77
CA PHE A 607 -13.58 0.78 18.72
C PHE A 607 -12.07 0.93 18.84
N PHE A 608 -11.29 -0.10 18.49
CA PHE A 608 -9.83 -0.05 18.62
C PHE A 608 -9.20 1.13 17.86
N LEU A 609 -9.86 1.60 16.79
CA LEU A 609 -9.45 2.78 16.01
C LEU A 609 -9.59 4.12 16.75
N ASP A 610 -10.32 4.15 17.86
CA ASP A 610 -10.50 5.35 18.69
C ASP A 610 -9.36 5.54 19.71
N SER A 611 -8.41 4.59 19.78
CA SER A 611 -7.26 4.70 20.68
C SER A 611 -6.21 5.69 20.17
N ASP A 612 -5.54 6.38 21.10
CA ASP A 612 -4.42 7.28 20.80
C ASP A 612 -3.22 6.57 20.17
N TYR A 613 -3.09 5.26 20.41
CA TYR A 613 -2.12 4.41 19.75
C TYR A 613 -2.80 3.12 19.27
N LEU A 614 -2.61 2.75 18.01
CA LEU A 614 -3.25 1.58 17.43
C LEU A 614 -2.46 0.32 17.79
N VAL A 615 -3.14 -0.66 18.38
CA VAL A 615 -2.57 -1.98 18.66
C VAL A 615 -3.38 -3.05 17.95
N LEU A 616 -2.71 -3.84 17.12
CA LEU A 616 -3.26 -5.04 16.51
C LEU A 616 -2.98 -6.23 17.41
N ALA A 617 -4.00 -6.68 18.13
CA ALA A 617 -3.97 -7.92 18.89
C ALA A 617 -5.30 -8.66 18.73
N GLY A 618 -5.34 -9.91 19.17
CA GLY A 618 -6.57 -10.71 19.26
C GLY A 618 -7.38 -10.73 17.96
N LYS A 619 -8.67 -10.39 18.04
CA LYS A 619 -9.60 -10.48 16.91
C LYS A 619 -9.28 -9.47 15.80
N ASN A 620 -8.77 -8.29 16.15
CA ASN A 620 -8.44 -7.25 15.17
C ASN A 620 -7.23 -7.65 14.33
N LEU A 621 -6.18 -8.20 14.95
CA LEU A 621 -5.04 -8.77 14.24
C LEU A 621 -5.48 -9.93 13.35
N ARG A 622 -6.27 -10.88 13.88
CA ARG A 622 -6.81 -12.01 13.12
C ARG A 622 -7.60 -11.55 11.88
N ASN A 623 -8.47 -10.57 12.03
CA ASN A 623 -9.27 -10.03 10.94
C ASN A 623 -8.40 -9.26 9.92
N HIS A 624 -7.42 -8.50 10.38
CA HIS A 624 -6.48 -7.82 9.50
C HIS A 624 -5.69 -8.82 8.65
N LEU A 625 -5.15 -9.89 9.27
CA LEU A 625 -4.44 -10.95 8.56
C LEU A 625 -5.35 -11.72 7.59
N ALA A 626 -6.62 -11.94 7.94
CA ALA A 626 -7.56 -12.68 7.11
C ALA A 626 -8.13 -11.86 5.94
N HIS A 627 -8.40 -10.57 6.13
CA HIS A 627 -9.16 -9.76 5.17
C HIS A 627 -8.31 -8.71 4.43
N GLY A 628 -7.17 -8.33 5.00
CA GLY A 628 -6.40 -7.17 4.58
C GLY A 628 -7.19 -5.88 4.83
N ASN A 629 -6.66 -5.00 5.68
CA ASN A 629 -7.29 -3.71 5.94
C ASN A 629 -6.32 -2.57 5.60
N THR A 630 -6.51 -1.97 4.43
CA THR A 630 -5.68 -0.89 3.92
C THR A 630 -5.66 0.32 4.86
N LEU A 631 -6.75 0.58 5.61
CA LEU A 631 -6.77 1.68 6.58
C LEU A 631 -5.75 1.43 7.71
N ILE A 632 -5.69 0.18 8.19
CA ILE A 632 -4.74 -0.22 9.21
C ILE A 632 -3.31 -0.05 8.69
N ASP A 633 -3.03 -0.48 7.45
CA ASP A 633 -1.71 -0.31 6.82
C ASP A 633 -1.28 1.15 6.68
N VAL A 634 -2.23 2.08 6.51
CA VAL A 634 -1.95 3.52 6.37
C VAL A 634 -1.79 4.23 7.72
N CYS A 635 -2.49 3.76 8.75
CA CYS A 635 -2.44 4.34 10.08
C CYS A 635 -1.34 3.72 10.96
N LEU A 636 -0.88 2.51 10.67
CA LEU A 636 0.20 1.82 11.37
C LEU A 636 1.45 1.76 10.50
N GLU A 637 2.38 2.67 10.76
CA GLU A 637 3.67 2.74 10.06
C GLU A 637 4.51 1.45 10.24
N GLU A 638 4.34 0.70 11.33
CA GLU A 638 5.10 -0.52 11.65
C GLU A 638 4.20 -1.78 11.86
N SER A 639 3.25 -2.06 10.95
CA SER A 639 2.36 -3.23 11.09
C SER A 639 3.11 -4.57 11.19
N SER A 640 4.27 -4.69 10.53
CA SER A 640 5.16 -5.86 10.62
C SER A 640 5.76 -6.04 12.03
N ALA A 641 6.07 -4.95 12.73
CA ALA A 641 6.60 -4.99 14.10
C ALA A 641 5.57 -5.62 15.02
N GLN A 642 4.32 -5.16 14.94
CA GLN A 642 3.24 -5.68 15.76
C GLN A 642 2.97 -7.15 15.49
N ILE A 643 3.08 -7.63 14.24
CA ILE A 643 2.96 -9.06 13.92
C ILE A 643 4.05 -9.88 14.63
N LEU A 644 5.31 -9.45 14.53
CA LEU A 644 6.44 -10.13 15.18
C LEU A 644 6.28 -10.15 16.71
N VAL A 645 5.91 -9.03 17.32
CA VAL A 645 5.76 -8.95 18.77
C VAL A 645 4.58 -9.80 19.24
N ASN A 646 3.45 -9.79 18.53
CA ASN A 646 2.34 -10.71 18.81
C ASN A 646 2.78 -12.17 18.67
N ALA A 647 3.53 -12.53 17.62
CA ALA A 647 4.03 -13.88 17.43
C ALA A 647 4.90 -14.34 18.61
N LYS A 648 5.86 -13.51 19.05
CA LYS A 648 6.70 -13.82 20.22
C LYS A 648 5.86 -13.92 21.50
N LYS A 649 4.89 -13.03 21.69
CA LYS A 649 3.98 -13.08 22.85
C LYS A 649 3.14 -14.34 22.90
N LEU A 650 2.60 -14.77 21.77
CA LEU A 650 1.84 -16.02 21.68
C LEU A 650 2.69 -17.24 22.07
N LEU A 651 4.02 -17.20 21.87
CA LEU A 651 4.94 -18.26 22.28
C LEU A 651 5.31 -18.24 23.77
N THR A 652 5.31 -17.07 24.42
CA THR A 652 5.76 -16.93 25.81
C THR A 652 4.64 -17.00 26.84
N GLU A 653 3.40 -16.71 26.43
CA GLU A 653 2.29 -16.53 27.35
C GLU A 653 1.49 -17.81 27.60
N VAL A 654 0.88 -17.89 28.79
CA VAL A 654 -0.02 -18.99 29.16
C VAL A 654 -1.48 -18.54 28.97
N PHE A 655 -2.20 -19.24 28.10
CA PHE A 655 -3.61 -18.97 27.82
C PHE A 655 -4.50 -19.62 28.90
N SER A 656 -5.42 -18.83 29.46
CA SER A 656 -6.41 -19.26 30.46
C SER A 656 -7.78 -18.70 30.10
N GLU A 657 -8.88 -19.36 30.49
CA GLU A 657 -10.24 -18.90 30.18
C GLU A 657 -10.55 -17.50 30.73
N ASP A 658 -9.92 -17.13 31.85
CA ASP A 658 -10.15 -15.85 32.54
C ASP A 658 -9.51 -14.63 31.87
N LYS A 659 -8.55 -14.85 30.94
CA LYS A 659 -7.82 -13.81 30.24
C LYS A 659 -8.32 -13.69 28.81
N LYS A 660 -8.64 -12.48 28.37
CA LYS A 660 -8.96 -12.21 26.96
C LYS A 660 -7.82 -11.49 26.26
N LEU A 661 -7.53 -11.89 25.03
CA LEU A 661 -6.58 -11.26 24.14
C LEU A 661 -7.13 -9.94 23.63
N ASP A 662 -6.33 -8.88 23.72
CA ASP A 662 -6.65 -7.48 23.42
C ASP A 662 -7.55 -6.80 24.48
N THR A 663 -7.29 -5.52 24.76
CA THR A 663 -8.08 -4.66 25.62
C THR A 663 -9.30 -4.09 24.89
N VAL A 664 -10.45 -4.00 25.55
CA VAL A 664 -11.66 -3.44 24.93
C VAL A 664 -11.65 -1.91 25.03
N THR A 665 -11.68 -1.24 23.88
CA THR A 665 -11.89 0.21 23.79
C THR A 665 -13.40 0.50 23.83
N LYS A 666 -13.81 1.46 24.66
CA LYS A 666 -15.20 1.92 24.72
C LYS A 666 -15.42 3.04 23.69
N CYS A 667 -16.60 3.07 23.07
CA CYS A 667 -17.01 4.23 22.30
C CYS A 667 -17.24 5.43 23.24
N ASP A 668 -16.50 6.51 23.01
CA ASP A 668 -16.67 7.79 23.68
C ASP A 668 -16.42 8.91 22.65
N CYS A 669 -17.49 9.32 21.96
CA CYS A 669 -17.37 10.33 20.91
C CYS A 669 -17.04 11.73 21.47
N VAL A 670 -17.27 11.99 22.75
CA VAL A 670 -16.84 13.25 23.40
C VAL A 670 -15.33 13.26 23.58
N LYS A 671 -14.75 12.17 24.12
CA LYS A 671 -13.29 12.00 24.20
C LYS A 671 -12.69 12.05 22.80
N LEU A 672 -13.27 11.35 21.84
CA LEU A 672 -12.77 11.33 20.46
C LEU A 672 -12.75 12.74 19.83
N GLU A 673 -13.82 13.52 20.02
CA GLU A 673 -13.93 14.90 19.53
C GLU A 673 -12.91 15.84 20.19
N THR A 674 -12.80 15.79 21.51
CA THR A 674 -11.81 16.62 22.25
C THR A 674 -10.38 16.24 21.88
N THR A 675 -10.12 14.96 21.60
CA THR A 675 -8.81 14.46 21.18
C THR A 675 -8.41 15.01 19.81
N ILE A 676 -9.29 14.94 18.80
CA ILE A 676 -8.96 15.48 17.47
C ILE A 676 -8.79 17.00 17.51
N GLU A 677 -9.57 17.73 18.31
CA GLU A 677 -9.40 19.18 18.48
C GLU A 677 -8.07 19.55 19.14
N HIS A 678 -7.64 18.76 20.14
CA HIS A 678 -6.33 18.90 20.76
C HIS A 678 -5.20 18.60 19.77
N ASP A 679 -5.29 17.49 19.02
CA ASP A 679 -4.30 17.07 18.03
C ASP A 679 -4.14 18.12 16.91
N LEU A 680 -5.26 18.70 16.44
CA LEU A 680 -5.25 19.81 15.46
C LEU A 680 -4.60 21.07 16.02
N ARG A 681 -4.76 21.34 17.31
CA ARG A 681 -4.12 22.48 17.99
C ARG A 681 -2.61 22.28 18.09
N ILE A 682 -2.14 21.06 18.38
CA ILE A 682 -0.71 20.72 18.40
C ILE A 682 -0.10 21.01 17.04
N ILE A 683 -0.66 20.46 15.95
CA ILE A 683 -0.17 20.69 14.59
C ILE A 683 -0.20 22.19 14.26
N SER A 684 -1.32 22.87 14.55
CA SER A 684 -1.43 24.30 14.26
C SER A 684 -0.40 25.14 15.02
N ASN A 685 -0.11 24.80 16.28
CA ASN A 685 0.87 25.52 17.08
C ASN A 685 2.30 25.26 16.59
N GLN A 686 2.61 24.02 16.18
CA GLN A 686 3.88 23.67 15.56
C GLN A 686 4.11 24.44 14.24
N LEU A 687 3.09 24.51 13.37
CA LEU A 687 3.17 25.27 12.13
C LEU A 687 3.34 26.78 12.38
N LYS A 688 2.67 27.33 13.40
CA LYS A 688 2.85 28.74 13.79
C LYS A 688 4.28 29.03 14.26
N LEU A 689 4.90 28.12 15.00
CA LEU A 689 6.31 28.24 15.39
C LEU A 689 7.21 28.35 14.15
N PHE A 690 7.02 27.49 13.15
CA PHE A 690 7.81 27.53 11.92
C PHE A 690 7.64 28.85 11.16
N VAL A 691 6.41 29.37 11.06
CA VAL A 691 6.13 30.67 10.43
C VAL A 691 6.80 31.81 11.21
N ALA A 692 6.65 31.87 12.53
CA ALA A 692 7.24 32.90 13.37
C ALA A 692 8.78 32.93 13.25
N LEU A 693 9.42 31.76 13.22
CA LEU A 693 10.87 31.64 12.99
C LEU A 693 11.27 32.13 11.60
N GLY A 694 10.52 31.77 10.56
CA GLY A 694 10.76 32.23 9.19
C GLY A 694 10.59 33.74 8.99
N GLU A 695 9.77 34.38 9.81
CA GLU A 695 9.55 35.83 9.80
C GLU A 695 10.50 36.60 10.73
N GLY A 696 11.30 35.89 11.54
CA GLY A 696 12.18 36.51 12.54
C GLY A 696 11.48 36.97 13.81
N ASN A 697 10.19 36.65 14.00
CA ASN A 697 9.41 37.08 15.16
C ASN A 697 9.64 36.16 16.37
N VAL A 698 10.68 36.46 17.15
CA VAL A 698 11.07 35.69 18.34
C VAL A 698 9.97 35.65 19.40
N LYS A 699 9.19 36.74 19.55
CA LYS A 699 8.14 36.80 20.57
C LYS A 699 7.03 35.80 20.27
N ASP A 700 6.59 35.73 19.02
CA ASP A 700 5.57 34.76 18.60
C ASP A 700 6.12 33.33 18.66
N ALA A 701 7.41 33.13 18.36
CA ALA A 701 8.07 31.83 18.54
C ALA A 701 8.09 31.39 20.01
N GLU A 702 8.41 32.29 20.94
CA GLU A 702 8.35 32.05 22.39
C GLU A 702 6.92 31.72 22.87
N GLU A 703 5.92 32.42 22.34
CA GLU A 703 4.51 32.14 22.63
C GLU A 703 4.10 30.76 22.11
N CYS A 704 4.51 30.37 20.91
CA CYS A 704 4.23 29.04 20.36
C CYS A 704 4.88 27.94 21.21
N VAL A 705 6.14 28.11 21.62
CA VAL A 705 6.82 27.14 22.50
C VAL A 705 6.14 27.07 23.87
N SER A 706 5.74 28.21 24.44
CA SER A 706 4.96 28.25 25.68
C SER A 706 3.58 27.59 25.54
N GLY A 707 3.01 27.62 24.33
CA GLY A 707 1.79 26.90 23.96
C GLY A 707 1.99 25.42 23.64
N GLY A 708 3.21 24.88 23.73
CA GLY A 708 3.52 23.47 23.55
C GLY A 708 4.11 23.06 22.18
N ALA A 709 4.50 24.02 21.34
CA ALA A 709 5.26 23.71 20.12
C ALA A 709 6.68 23.24 20.49
N ASP A 710 7.24 22.34 19.68
CA ASP A 710 8.54 21.73 19.93
C ASP A 710 9.60 22.26 18.97
N VAL A 711 10.71 22.76 19.52
CA VAL A 711 11.84 23.30 18.75
C VAL A 711 12.60 22.22 17.97
N TYR A 712 12.44 20.95 18.35
CA TYR A 712 13.00 19.78 17.65
C TYR A 712 12.07 19.21 16.57
N GLY A 713 10.87 19.78 16.41
CA GLY A 713 9.93 19.40 15.36
C GLY A 713 10.46 19.72 13.96
N LYS A 714 9.99 18.94 12.97
CA LYS A 714 10.33 19.11 11.55
C LYS A 714 9.08 19.21 10.68
N ASP A 715 9.12 19.90 9.55
CA ASP A 715 8.02 19.86 8.58
C ASP A 715 8.10 18.61 7.67
N SER A 716 7.19 18.51 6.69
CA SER A 716 7.13 17.42 5.71
C SER A 716 8.34 17.35 4.76
N ASN A 717 9.13 18.42 4.64
CA ASN A 717 10.40 18.45 3.91
C ASN A 717 11.60 18.19 4.83
N LEU A 718 11.35 17.76 6.07
CA LEU A 718 12.36 17.61 7.12
C LEU A 718 13.03 18.94 7.54
N TRP A 719 12.41 20.09 7.26
CA TRP A 719 12.90 21.38 7.74
C TRP A 719 12.76 21.46 9.24
N THR A 720 13.90 21.63 9.92
CA THR A 720 13.95 21.94 11.35
C THR A 720 13.64 23.42 11.59
N CYS A 721 13.41 23.80 12.86
CA CYS A 721 13.34 25.20 13.28
C CYS A 721 14.53 26.05 12.82
N LEU A 722 15.74 25.46 12.68
CA LEU A 722 16.91 26.15 12.14
C LEU A 722 16.71 26.55 10.67
N HIS A 723 16.19 25.64 9.83
CA HIS A 723 15.94 25.94 8.42
C HIS A 723 14.99 27.12 8.25
N PHE A 724 13.89 27.13 9.02
CA PHE A 724 12.97 28.27 9.06
C PHE A 724 13.68 29.55 9.54
N ALA A 725 14.43 29.49 10.64
CA ALA A 725 15.20 30.65 11.11
C ALA A 725 16.27 31.13 10.12
N GLY A 726 16.76 30.26 9.22
CA GLY A 726 17.69 30.63 8.15
C GLY A 726 17.07 31.55 7.09
N LYS A 727 15.74 31.47 6.92
CA LYS A 727 14.94 32.35 6.05
C LYS A 727 14.65 33.72 6.68
N ALA A 728 14.81 33.87 7.99
CA ALA A 728 14.52 35.11 8.69
C ALA A 728 15.33 36.30 8.15
N PRO A 729 14.75 37.53 8.16
CA PRO A 729 15.43 38.72 7.64
C PRO A 729 16.66 39.13 8.47
N ASP A 730 16.77 38.64 9.71
CA ASP A 730 17.90 38.88 10.60
C ASP A 730 18.30 37.62 11.40
N CYS A 731 19.29 37.75 12.29
CA CYS A 731 19.80 36.63 13.09
C CYS A 731 19.07 36.43 14.42
N ALA A 732 18.01 37.17 14.75
CA ALA A 732 17.39 37.11 16.07
C ALA A 732 16.77 35.73 16.34
N ALA A 733 15.94 35.25 15.42
CA ALA A 733 15.33 33.91 15.50
C ALA A 733 16.39 32.80 15.52
N LEU A 734 17.42 32.89 14.68
CA LEU A 734 18.51 31.91 14.64
C LEU A 734 19.28 31.87 15.97
N LYS A 735 19.64 33.03 16.52
CA LYS A 735 20.34 33.10 17.82
C LYS A 735 19.49 32.59 18.97
N TRP A 736 18.19 32.83 18.92
CA TRP A 736 17.27 32.34 19.93
C TRP A 736 17.16 30.81 19.89
N ILE A 737 16.93 30.24 18.70
CA ILE A 737 16.72 28.79 18.57
C ILE A 737 18.00 27.98 18.88
N LEU A 738 19.18 28.51 18.55
CA LEU A 738 20.49 27.88 18.84
C LEU A 738 20.81 27.74 20.33
N ARG A 739 20.01 28.32 21.23
CA ARG A 739 20.12 28.07 22.68
C ARG A 739 19.64 26.67 23.10
N ASN A 740 18.98 25.93 22.21
CA ASN A 740 18.34 24.65 22.49
C ASN A 740 19.14 23.44 21.99
N ASP A 741 20.47 23.50 21.96
CA ASP A 741 21.36 22.38 21.54
C ASP A 741 20.95 21.68 20.23
N LEU A 742 20.37 22.44 19.30
CA LEU A 742 19.97 21.92 17.99
C LEU A 742 21.19 21.57 17.15
N ASP A 743 21.11 20.46 16.41
CA ASP A 743 22.13 20.09 15.44
C ASP A 743 22.12 21.07 14.27
N ILE A 744 23.16 21.91 14.21
CA ILE A 744 23.26 22.97 13.22
C ILE A 744 23.55 22.46 11.81
N ASP A 745 24.11 21.25 11.70
CA ASP A 745 24.40 20.57 10.44
C ASP A 745 23.22 19.71 9.96
N SER A 746 22.06 19.81 10.64
CA SER A 746 20.82 19.17 10.22
C SER A 746 20.54 19.44 8.75
N LYS A 747 20.21 18.38 8.01
CA LYS A 747 19.83 18.43 6.61
C LYS A 747 18.33 18.19 6.43
N ASP A 748 17.77 18.86 5.43
CA ASP A 748 16.41 18.60 4.95
C ASP A 748 16.34 17.40 3.99
N ARG A 749 15.17 17.14 3.41
CA ARG A 749 14.93 16.03 2.46
C ARG A 749 15.79 16.11 1.19
N ASN A 750 16.27 17.28 0.81
CA ASN A 750 17.13 17.50 -0.34
C ASN A 750 18.60 17.67 0.06
N ASP A 751 18.98 17.22 1.26
CA ASP A 751 20.30 17.41 1.85
C ASP A 751 20.71 18.88 2.06
N GLN A 752 19.76 19.82 2.07
CA GLN A 752 20.02 21.24 2.25
C GLN A 752 20.18 21.58 3.73
N THR A 753 21.17 22.42 4.07
CA THR A 753 21.41 22.91 5.44
C THR A 753 20.80 24.29 5.65
N VAL A 754 20.77 24.77 6.90
CA VAL A 754 20.36 26.14 7.21
C VAL A 754 21.21 27.21 6.47
N LEU A 755 22.49 26.95 6.21
CA LEU A 755 23.34 27.84 5.42
C LEU A 755 22.92 27.88 3.94
N TYR A 756 22.57 26.73 3.36
CA TYR A 756 22.01 26.67 2.02
C TYR A 756 20.72 27.50 1.91
N ILE A 757 19.82 27.35 2.89
CA ILE A 757 18.57 28.13 2.94
C ILE A 757 18.85 29.63 3.05
N ALA A 758 19.72 30.04 3.98
CA ALA A 758 20.08 31.45 4.15
C ALA A 758 20.71 32.06 2.88
N ALA A 759 21.50 31.28 2.15
CA ALA A 759 22.10 31.69 0.89
C ALA A 759 21.06 31.86 -0.22
N LYS A 760 20.11 30.92 -0.34
CA LYS A 760 18.99 30.98 -1.30
C LYS A 760 18.11 32.22 -1.13
N PHE A 761 17.91 32.68 0.11
CA PHE A 761 17.07 33.84 0.44
C PHE A 761 17.84 35.17 0.57
N ASP A 762 19.12 35.22 0.16
CA ASP A 762 20.01 36.41 0.27
C ASP A 762 20.14 37.00 1.69
N ASN A 763 20.02 36.17 2.72
CA ASN A 763 20.10 36.60 4.12
C ASN A 763 21.55 36.71 4.59
N ILE A 764 22.26 37.71 4.11
CA ILE A 764 23.70 37.89 4.36
C ILE A 764 24.08 37.94 5.85
N GLN A 765 23.20 38.47 6.72
CA GLN A 765 23.47 38.52 8.16
C GLN A 765 23.52 37.10 8.76
N VAL A 766 22.55 36.26 8.39
CA VAL A 766 22.48 34.86 8.80
C VAL A 766 23.68 34.09 8.25
N VAL A 767 24.00 34.24 6.95
CA VAL A 767 25.18 33.61 6.34
C VAL A 767 26.48 33.99 7.07
N ARG A 768 26.68 35.28 7.36
CA ARG A 768 27.86 35.74 8.11
C ARG A 768 27.92 35.13 9.51
N TYR A 769 26.79 35.06 10.21
CA TYR A 769 26.72 34.47 11.54
C TYR A 769 27.08 32.98 11.50
N LEU A 770 26.48 32.20 10.61
CA LEU A 770 26.73 30.77 10.46
C LEU A 770 28.19 30.46 10.09
N VAL A 771 28.77 31.20 9.14
CA VAL A 771 30.17 30.97 8.73
C VAL A 771 31.16 31.38 9.82
N LYS A 772 30.95 32.54 10.47
CA LYS A 772 31.94 33.09 11.41
C LYS A 772 31.82 32.58 12.84
N GLN A 773 30.59 32.33 13.30
CA GLN A 773 30.32 32.02 14.71
C GLN A 773 30.07 30.54 14.95
N THR A 774 29.55 29.82 13.95
CA THR A 774 29.26 28.38 14.09
C THR A 774 30.14 27.50 13.21
N HIS A 775 31.05 28.10 12.44
CA HIS A 775 32.06 27.42 11.62
C HIS A 775 31.49 26.39 10.62
N MET A 776 30.29 26.63 10.11
CA MET A 776 29.64 25.71 9.17
C MET A 776 30.36 25.70 7.83
N SER A 777 30.49 24.50 7.23
CA SER A 777 31.17 24.33 5.94
C SER A 777 30.42 24.99 4.79
N LEU A 778 31.16 25.66 3.91
CA LEU A 778 30.65 26.25 2.66
C LEU A 778 30.60 25.24 1.50
N ASP A 779 31.18 24.06 1.70
CA ASP A 779 31.32 23.01 0.67
C ASP A 779 30.26 21.92 0.84
N THR A 780 29.33 22.09 1.80
CA THR A 780 28.23 21.13 1.99
C THR A 780 27.29 21.18 0.79
N MET A 781 27.15 20.04 0.12
CA MET A 781 26.31 19.90 -1.07
C MET A 781 24.91 19.36 -0.72
N ASP A 782 23.93 19.84 -1.48
CA ASP A 782 22.58 19.26 -1.55
C ASP A 782 22.57 17.97 -2.37
N ALA A 783 21.40 17.33 -2.49
CA ALA A 783 21.23 16.07 -3.21
C ALA A 783 21.57 16.15 -4.72
N ASN A 784 21.66 17.36 -5.29
CA ASN A 784 22.05 17.61 -6.68
C ASN A 784 23.52 18.05 -6.81
N GLY A 785 24.31 18.00 -5.73
CA GLY A 785 25.69 18.48 -5.73
C GLY A 785 25.80 20.01 -5.69
N LYS A 786 24.73 20.75 -5.37
CA LYS A 786 24.76 22.22 -5.31
C LYS A 786 25.25 22.70 -3.94
N THR A 787 26.17 23.66 -3.96
CA THR A 787 26.68 24.33 -2.76
C THR A 787 25.84 25.57 -2.43
N PRO A 788 25.98 26.15 -1.22
CA PRO A 788 25.43 27.46 -0.91
C PRO A 788 25.80 28.55 -1.94
N LEU A 789 26.98 28.47 -2.58
CA LEU A 789 27.37 29.41 -3.64
C LEU A 789 26.56 29.19 -4.93
N HIS A 790 26.37 27.93 -5.35
CA HIS A 790 25.57 27.60 -6.54
C HIS A 790 24.15 28.15 -6.40
N VAL A 791 23.49 27.90 -5.27
CA VAL A 791 22.11 28.35 -5.05
C VAL A 791 22.01 29.88 -4.91
N ALA A 792 22.99 30.53 -4.27
CA ALA A 792 23.03 31.99 -4.18
C ALA A 792 23.16 32.64 -5.57
N ALA A 793 23.99 32.07 -6.44
CA ALA A 793 24.15 32.54 -7.82
C ALA A 793 22.88 32.34 -8.64
N GLU A 794 22.23 31.17 -8.53
CA GLU A 794 20.97 30.84 -9.20
C GLU A 794 19.81 31.77 -8.78
N ASN A 795 19.77 32.18 -7.52
CA ASN A 795 18.72 33.05 -6.97
C ASN A 795 19.08 34.55 -6.98
N HIS A 796 20.16 34.94 -7.65
CA HIS A 796 20.64 36.32 -7.73
C HIS A 796 20.94 36.99 -6.37
N SER A 797 21.34 36.21 -5.37
CA SER A 797 21.69 36.62 -4.01
C SER A 797 23.09 37.27 -3.97
N ASN A 798 23.20 38.46 -4.57
CA ASN A 798 24.47 39.08 -4.93
C ASN A 798 25.39 39.34 -3.73
N GLU A 799 24.84 39.71 -2.57
CA GLU A 799 25.64 40.00 -1.38
C GLU A 799 26.22 38.73 -0.75
N VAL A 800 25.44 37.65 -0.76
CA VAL A 800 25.91 36.31 -0.37
C VAL A 800 26.99 35.81 -1.34
N VAL A 801 26.78 35.92 -2.66
CA VAL A 801 27.77 35.50 -3.68
C VAL A 801 29.09 36.23 -3.48
N LYS A 802 29.08 37.56 -3.33
CA LYS A 802 30.29 38.35 -3.07
C LYS A 802 30.99 37.90 -1.80
N TYR A 803 30.23 37.70 -0.71
CA TYR A 803 30.79 37.31 0.57
C TYR A 803 31.45 35.93 0.52
N ILE A 804 30.75 34.91 -0.01
CA ILE A 804 31.27 33.54 -0.12
C ILE A 804 32.45 33.48 -1.09
N SER A 805 32.39 34.17 -2.23
CA SER A 805 33.49 34.19 -3.21
C SER A 805 34.78 34.79 -2.63
N ASN A 806 34.65 35.83 -1.80
CA ASN A 806 35.80 36.45 -1.13
C ASN A 806 36.45 35.53 -0.08
N LEU A 807 35.75 34.51 0.40
CA LEU A 807 36.29 33.51 1.33
C LEU A 807 37.09 32.41 0.63
N SER A 808 37.21 32.46 -0.71
CA SER A 808 38.21 31.75 -1.54
C SER A 808 38.13 30.22 -1.63
N ILE A 809 37.01 29.55 -1.28
CA ILE A 809 37.01 28.07 -1.15
C ILE A 809 36.08 27.30 -2.12
N SER A 810 34.94 27.83 -2.61
CA SER A 810 33.97 27.00 -3.37
C SER A 810 33.72 27.35 -4.86
N ALA A 811 34.45 28.31 -5.45
CA ALA A 811 34.18 28.78 -6.83
C ALA A 811 34.56 27.80 -7.96
N ARG A 812 35.01 26.57 -7.64
CA ARG A 812 35.46 25.56 -8.60
C ARG A 812 34.73 24.22 -8.50
N GLU A 813 33.80 24.08 -7.56
CA GLU A 813 33.04 22.84 -7.39
C GLU A 813 31.98 22.72 -8.49
N LYS A 814 31.77 21.50 -8.98
CA LYS A 814 30.80 21.19 -10.02
C LYS A 814 29.56 20.57 -9.40
N ASP A 815 28.38 20.93 -9.89
CA ASP A 815 27.17 20.19 -9.53
C ASP A 815 27.12 18.84 -10.29
N CYS A 816 26.04 18.07 -10.09
CA CYS A 816 25.88 16.79 -10.76
C CYS A 816 25.76 16.88 -12.30
N LEU A 817 25.58 18.09 -12.86
CA LEU A 817 25.42 18.34 -14.29
C LEU A 817 26.69 18.85 -14.98
N GLY A 818 27.72 19.24 -14.22
CA GLY A 818 29.10 19.35 -14.70
C GLY A 818 29.65 20.76 -14.89
#